data_AF-A0A4R0ZMX0-F1
#
_entry.id   AF-A0A4R0ZMX0-F1
#
_cell.length_a   1.000
_cell.length_b   1.000
_cell.length_c   1.000
_cell.angle_alpha   90.00
_cell.angle_beta   90.00
_cell.angle_gamma   90.00
#
_symmetry.space_group_name_H-M   'P 1'
#
loop_
_entity.id
_entity.type
_entity.pdbx_description
1 polymer ?
#
loop_
_entity_poly.entity_id
_entity_poly.type
_entity_poly.pdbx_seq_one_letter_code
_entity_poly.pdbx_strand_id
1 'polypeptide(L)'
;MKATWKQVLSFVTVLMLVLALIPPQASADAGAGMQEAKTLSPGVEVTFETGTDATNTYWFKMERGTPSAMTHMEVQFDSTKLANISVYPSADLAAKDETFEQYRSSATQEEGQQTATIRFPYAWEGPYYIKVEYLPMMEEETVSPSDIKLVYNPVKLPVKYENIETEAGMCAVESILNPAPERDSMLKLIRRIQTEVLAQSESGNDLAALYYRTSPYLIKAMVKDGAKRQQAYNDLKALQPLMNALVDRKSYTLTQADEAAIERLQTLVTSSVPTALQAEVDKVAAKLGTGTLAGTPLQDVMGKFGVSIEVDDAPRYIVKYKSSPSKSLGKMNALSNVSAEKVDLGRPGDHFAVVDVEAASTKTQATAKSTLERDANVEFIEPVQTYQAFMADTSYDYQWSLNSKSVLAPFQDAGIGIDAYEALNLPARSVKVAVLDTGVDYRLLDFKGRVDIANEKNFVDPNGEGSAIDDHGHGTHVAGVIGAIQNNGTSMRGMMPAVSILPVKVLDASGSGDTEQIALGIKYAVDAGAKVINMSLGGSESRTIGYMLKYAYDRGVVVVAATGNDGDSSLSYPASSKYTISVGATNTFGIVSDYSNHGYGVDVVAPGTKVASLVPNGNVVYMDGTSMATPHVSAVVGLLLSTRPTLKVEEVRQLLHRTAEPVAFSGGDATEGMSYEDGLDYFMEDSEEELPFNYDYISGYGKVNVHYAASMLRLYAKPGIVRDNSTVFSASVQSGTNVTVYNGEKRLATGTSKQARVALNIGAQKAGTTLRVVYSNGKLVSSERLLVTTGARPKQPVVTTPRANAKQVTGRADAGMTVIVRDAKRRVIGKGTTGLTGSFVTKTRTLKKGERLSVHIEDAKGRASQMKQVIVK
;
A
#
# COMPACT_ATOMS: atom_id res chain seq x y z
N MET A 1 68.93 -0.66 12.60
CA MET A 1 68.41 0.15 11.47
C MET A 1 67.12 -0.37 10.81
N LYS A 2 66.34 -1.29 11.43
CA LYS A 2 64.97 -1.63 10.95
C LYS A 2 63.84 -1.39 11.97
N ALA A 3 64.15 -0.99 13.21
CA ALA A 3 63.16 -0.74 14.25
C ALA A 3 62.73 0.74 14.35
N THR A 4 63.60 1.69 14.00
CA THR A 4 63.32 3.13 14.09
C THR A 4 62.44 3.65 12.96
N TRP A 5 62.42 3.00 11.79
CA TRP A 5 61.60 3.44 10.66
C TRP A 5 60.12 3.09 10.83
N LYS A 6 59.78 1.99 11.52
CA LYS A 6 58.38 1.65 11.83
C LYS A 6 57.76 2.57 12.89
N GLN A 7 58.54 3.02 13.87
CA GLN A 7 58.05 3.97 14.88
C GLN A 7 57.88 5.38 14.31
N VAL A 8 58.76 5.82 13.41
CA VAL A 8 58.60 7.10 12.69
C VAL A 8 57.42 7.03 11.72
N LEU A 9 57.24 5.91 11.00
CA LEU A 9 56.10 5.76 10.08
C LEU A 9 54.77 5.69 10.85
N SER A 10 54.68 4.93 11.95
CA SER A 10 53.46 4.90 12.78
C SER A 10 53.17 6.23 13.47
N PHE A 11 54.19 6.99 13.89
CA PHE A 11 53.98 8.33 14.47
C PHE A 11 53.54 9.34 13.40
N VAL A 12 54.08 9.27 12.18
CA VAL A 12 53.66 10.12 11.05
C VAL A 12 52.27 9.73 10.54
N THR A 13 51.91 8.44 10.50
CA THR A 13 50.56 8.01 10.10
C THR A 13 49.51 8.37 11.15
N VAL A 14 49.83 8.27 12.46
CA VAL A 14 48.94 8.74 13.54
C VAL A 14 48.86 10.27 13.56
N LEU A 15 49.95 11.00 13.31
CA LEU A 15 49.92 12.46 13.20
C LEU A 15 49.15 12.92 11.95
N MET A 16 49.23 12.20 10.82
CA MET A 16 48.41 12.47 9.62
C MET A 16 46.94 12.10 9.82
N LEU A 17 46.62 11.04 10.58
CA LEU A 17 45.23 10.71 10.97
C LEU A 17 44.66 11.73 11.96
N VAL A 18 45.48 12.25 12.88
CA VAL A 18 45.08 13.33 13.82
C VAL A 18 44.97 14.68 13.12
N LEU A 19 45.78 14.95 12.10
CA LEU A 19 45.67 16.15 11.25
C LEU A 19 44.52 16.02 10.22
N ALA A 20 44.15 14.81 9.80
CA ALA A 20 42.94 14.55 8.99
C ALA A 20 41.63 14.59 9.82
N LEU A 21 41.75 14.55 11.15
CA LEU A 21 40.64 14.78 12.10
C LEU A 21 40.47 16.25 12.51
N ILE A 22 41.35 17.14 12.04
CA ILE A 22 41.20 18.58 12.19
C ILE A 22 40.76 19.09 10.82
N PRO A 23 39.48 19.45 10.60
CA PRO A 23 39.10 20.15 9.38
C PRO A 23 39.98 21.40 9.24
N PRO A 24 40.42 21.77 8.02
CA PRO A 24 41.12 23.03 7.84
C PRO A 24 40.28 24.14 8.47
N GLN A 25 40.88 24.94 9.35
CA GLN A 25 40.27 26.15 9.89
C GLN A 25 40.13 27.20 8.78
N ALA A 26 39.23 26.97 7.83
CA ALA A 26 38.33 28.03 7.40
C ALA A 26 37.21 28.00 8.43
N SER A 27 36.95 29.13 9.09
CA SER A 27 35.85 29.26 10.03
C SER A 27 34.55 28.93 9.29
N ALA A 28 34.05 27.69 9.40
CA ALA A 28 32.70 27.35 9.01
C ALA A 28 31.80 28.33 9.77
N ASP A 29 31.16 29.23 9.04
CA ASP A 29 30.23 30.18 9.62
C ASP A 29 29.06 29.36 10.20
N ALA A 30 28.97 29.29 11.53
CA ALA A 30 27.88 28.66 12.28
C ALA A 30 26.59 29.52 12.18
N GLY A 31 26.23 29.92 10.97
CA GLY A 31 25.07 30.73 10.62
C GLY A 31 25.13 32.20 11.06
N ALA A 32 26.28 32.78 11.41
CA ALA A 32 26.38 34.20 11.74
C ALA A 32 26.02 35.11 10.55
N GLY A 33 26.36 34.71 9.32
CA GLY A 33 25.96 35.38 8.07
C GLY A 33 24.53 35.07 7.61
N MET A 34 23.82 34.14 8.27
CA MET A 34 22.45 33.73 7.88
C MET A 34 21.42 34.86 8.03
N GLN A 35 21.64 35.80 8.95
CA GLN A 35 20.73 36.94 9.16
C GLN A 35 20.64 37.84 7.91
N GLU A 36 21.67 37.83 7.07
CA GLU A 36 21.77 38.61 5.84
C GLU A 36 21.45 37.77 4.59
N ALA A 37 20.89 36.56 4.77
CA ALA A 37 20.61 35.64 3.67
C ALA A 37 19.71 36.26 2.59
N LYS A 38 20.17 36.22 1.34
CA LYS A 38 19.45 36.75 0.19
C LYS A 38 18.27 35.84 -0.17
N THR A 39 17.08 36.41 -0.35
CA THR A 39 15.90 35.64 -0.77
C THR A 39 16.01 35.22 -2.23
N LEU A 40 15.88 33.93 -2.50
CA LEU A 40 15.72 33.41 -3.86
C LEU A 40 14.24 33.37 -4.24
N SER A 41 13.95 33.52 -5.53
CA SER A 41 12.62 33.30 -6.10
C SER A 41 12.66 32.17 -7.12
N PRO A 42 11.59 31.35 -7.25
CA PRO A 42 11.57 30.23 -8.19
C PRO A 42 11.86 30.68 -9.62
N GLY A 43 12.80 30.01 -10.30
CA GLY A 43 13.19 30.29 -11.69
C GLY A 43 13.96 31.59 -11.92
N VAL A 44 14.26 32.36 -10.87
CA VAL A 44 15.08 33.57 -10.96
C VAL A 44 16.53 33.20 -10.65
N GLU A 45 17.38 33.25 -11.67
CA GLU A 45 18.82 33.06 -11.53
C GLU A 45 19.45 34.23 -10.76
N VAL A 46 20.29 33.90 -9.79
CA VAL A 46 21.14 34.86 -9.08
C VAL A 46 22.59 34.58 -9.44
N THR A 47 23.28 35.62 -9.88
CA THR A 47 24.71 35.58 -10.19
C THR A 47 25.50 36.47 -9.22
N PHE A 48 26.66 36.00 -8.78
CA PHE A 48 27.57 36.74 -7.90
C PHE A 48 28.99 36.17 -7.95
N GLU A 49 29.96 36.98 -7.54
CA GLU A 49 31.37 36.58 -7.42
C GLU A 49 31.68 36.18 -5.97
N THR A 50 32.38 35.05 -5.80
CA THR A 50 32.95 34.62 -4.50
C THR A 50 34.43 35.01 -4.40
N GLY A 51 35.09 34.81 -3.26
CA GLY A 51 36.54 35.11 -3.14
C GLY A 51 36.86 36.59 -2.92
N THR A 52 35.84 37.43 -2.73
CA THR A 52 35.93 38.88 -2.58
C THR A 52 35.81 39.37 -1.13
N ASP A 53 35.28 38.51 -0.24
CA ASP A 53 35.01 38.79 1.18
C ASP A 53 35.86 37.90 2.11
N ALA A 54 36.19 38.39 3.31
CA ALA A 54 37.09 37.69 4.25
C ALA A 54 36.59 36.32 4.75
N THR A 55 35.28 36.03 4.62
CA THR A 55 34.64 34.80 5.13
C THR A 55 34.32 33.77 4.04
N ASN A 56 34.34 34.14 2.76
CA ASN A 56 34.06 33.26 1.60
C ASN A 56 32.79 32.38 1.70
N THR A 57 31.82 32.81 2.51
CA THR A 57 30.57 32.08 2.77
C THR A 57 29.39 32.96 2.45
N TYR A 58 28.46 32.45 1.64
CA TYR A 58 27.31 33.20 1.14
C TYR A 58 26.02 32.46 1.46
N TRP A 59 25.07 33.17 2.07
CA TRP A 59 23.80 32.60 2.50
C TRP A 59 22.64 33.06 1.63
N PHE A 60 21.76 32.11 1.31
CA PHE A 60 20.51 32.35 0.62
C PHE A 60 19.36 31.71 1.38
N LYS A 61 18.15 32.23 1.19
CA LYS A 61 16.92 31.67 1.75
C LYS A 61 15.87 31.42 0.68
N MET A 62 15.18 30.29 0.80
CA MET A 62 14.05 29.92 -0.05
C MET A 62 12.80 29.82 0.81
N GLU A 63 11.76 30.56 0.44
CA GLU A 63 10.45 30.39 1.05
C GLU A 63 9.85 29.04 0.61
N ARG A 64 9.16 28.36 1.53
CA ARG A 64 8.54 27.06 1.22
C ARG A 64 7.53 27.15 0.08
N GLY A 65 6.77 28.25 0.00
CA GLY A 65 5.64 28.38 -0.92
C GLY A 65 4.51 27.37 -0.65
N THR A 66 3.52 27.34 -1.53
CA THR A 66 2.42 26.35 -1.52
C THR A 66 2.59 25.43 -2.73
N PRO A 67 3.06 24.18 -2.57
CA PRO A 67 3.30 23.31 -3.71
C PRO A 67 1.97 22.86 -4.33
N SER A 68 1.62 23.40 -5.49
CA SER A 68 0.36 23.09 -6.18
C SER A 68 0.37 21.73 -6.93
N ALA A 69 1.21 20.77 -6.49
CA ALA A 69 1.45 19.39 -6.98
C ALA A 69 2.95 19.00 -7.00
N MET A 70 3.86 19.93 -6.67
CA MET A 70 5.31 19.71 -6.70
C MET A 70 5.77 19.01 -5.42
N THR A 71 6.72 18.10 -5.57
CA THR A 71 7.22 17.28 -4.45
C THR A 71 8.53 17.82 -3.88
N HIS A 72 9.33 18.50 -4.72
CA HIS A 72 10.68 18.92 -4.39
C HIS A 72 11.00 20.30 -4.98
N MET A 73 12.03 20.93 -4.44
CA MET A 73 12.77 22.04 -5.05
C MET A 73 14.07 21.48 -5.61
N GLU A 74 14.38 21.78 -6.85
CA GLU A 74 15.66 21.48 -7.49
C GLU A 74 16.51 22.75 -7.50
N VAL A 75 17.60 22.74 -6.74
CA VAL A 75 18.62 23.79 -6.71
C VAL A 75 19.70 23.41 -7.71
N GLN A 76 19.94 24.27 -8.70
CA GLN A 76 21.03 24.15 -9.66
C GLN A 76 22.09 25.20 -9.34
N PHE A 77 23.34 24.74 -9.31
CA PHE A 77 24.49 25.54 -8.88
C PHE A 77 25.67 25.34 -9.83
N ASP A 78 26.06 26.43 -10.48
CA ASP A 78 27.27 26.51 -11.29
C ASP A 78 28.32 27.36 -10.59
N SER A 79 29.57 26.96 -10.70
CA SER A 79 30.72 27.70 -10.19
C SER A 79 31.89 27.55 -11.14
N THR A 80 32.57 28.64 -11.51
CA THR A 80 33.75 28.56 -12.40
C THR A 80 34.92 27.84 -11.73
N LYS A 81 35.12 28.06 -10.43
CA LYS A 81 36.09 27.36 -9.57
C LYS A 81 35.41 26.41 -8.59
N LEU A 82 36.17 25.60 -7.86
CA LEU A 82 35.62 24.70 -6.85
C LEU A 82 34.90 25.47 -5.73
N ALA A 83 33.60 25.23 -5.61
CA ALA A 83 32.77 25.75 -4.52
C ALA A 83 31.77 24.68 -4.04
N ASN A 84 31.49 24.70 -2.75
CA ASN A 84 30.55 23.81 -2.10
C ASN A 84 29.19 24.48 -1.97
N ILE A 85 28.13 23.68 -2.05
CA ILE A 85 26.75 24.09 -1.81
C ILE A 85 26.09 23.12 -0.85
N SER A 86 25.34 23.67 0.12
CA SER A 86 24.57 22.91 1.09
C SER A 86 23.19 23.50 1.30
N VAL A 87 22.16 22.66 1.39
CA VAL A 87 20.76 23.07 1.61
C VAL A 87 20.29 22.58 2.98
N TYR A 88 19.71 23.46 3.79
CA TYR A 88 19.30 23.20 5.17
C TYR A 88 17.77 23.29 5.32
N PRO A 89 17.16 22.34 6.03
CA PRO A 89 15.71 22.30 6.23
C PRO A 89 15.10 23.44 7.06
N SER A 90 15.89 24.09 7.91
CA SER A 90 15.44 25.15 8.81
C SER A 90 16.57 26.09 9.20
N ALA A 91 16.22 27.24 9.79
CA ALA A 91 17.17 28.19 10.36
C ALA A 91 18.02 27.56 11.48
N ASP A 92 17.42 26.74 12.35
CA ASP A 92 18.12 26.11 13.47
C ASP A 92 19.18 25.11 12.99
N LEU A 93 18.85 24.34 11.96
CA LEU A 93 19.77 23.38 11.34
C LEU A 93 20.88 24.10 10.56
N ALA A 94 20.54 25.18 9.84
CA ALA A 94 21.50 26.04 9.18
C ALA A 94 22.50 26.68 10.16
N ALA A 95 22.02 27.18 11.31
CA ALA A 95 22.86 27.78 12.34
C ALA A 95 23.85 26.78 12.99
N LYS A 96 23.53 25.49 12.96
CA LYS A 96 24.41 24.41 13.46
C LYS A 96 25.26 23.78 12.35
N ASP A 97 25.07 24.18 11.11
CA ASP A 97 25.59 23.50 9.91
C ASP A 97 25.23 21.99 9.86
N GLU A 98 24.00 21.66 10.24
CA GLU A 98 23.47 20.29 10.25
C GLU A 98 22.51 20.08 9.07
N THR A 99 22.89 19.24 8.10
CA THR A 99 21.98 18.78 7.03
C THR A 99 22.36 17.37 6.57
N PHE A 100 21.55 16.78 5.70
CA PHE A 100 21.79 15.44 5.14
C PHE A 100 22.87 15.49 4.05
N GLU A 101 23.68 14.44 3.95
CA GLU A 101 24.76 14.31 2.95
C GLU A 101 24.28 14.56 1.52
N GLN A 102 23.13 14.01 1.15
CA GLN A 102 22.50 14.19 -0.17
C GLN A 102 22.05 15.65 -0.47
N TYR A 103 22.07 16.53 0.53
CA TYR A 103 21.81 17.97 0.41
C TYR A 103 23.09 18.79 0.46
N ARG A 104 24.25 18.14 0.31
CA ARG A 104 25.56 18.75 0.11
C ARG A 104 26.08 18.36 -1.27
N SER A 105 26.74 19.28 -1.95
CA SER A 105 27.35 19.04 -3.25
C SER A 105 28.46 20.07 -3.53
N SER A 106 29.12 19.96 -4.67
CA SER A 106 30.17 20.87 -5.12
C SER A 106 30.14 21.02 -6.64
N ALA A 107 30.51 22.18 -7.15
CA ALA A 107 30.64 22.45 -8.59
C ALA A 107 31.99 23.14 -8.90
N THR A 108 32.54 22.88 -10.09
CA THR A 108 33.72 23.56 -10.68
C THR A 108 33.67 23.44 -12.20
N GLN A 109 34.18 24.43 -12.95
CA GLN A 109 34.35 24.35 -14.41
C GLN A 109 35.82 24.11 -14.84
N GLU A 110 36.78 24.13 -13.91
CA GLU A 110 38.22 24.00 -14.20
C GLU A 110 38.66 22.58 -14.63
N GLU A 111 37.92 21.54 -14.23
CA GLU A 111 38.29 20.12 -14.45
C GLU A 111 37.27 19.35 -15.30
N GLY A 112 36.39 20.04 -16.04
CA GLY A 112 35.39 19.38 -16.91
C GLY A 112 34.25 18.68 -16.16
N GLN A 113 34.09 18.94 -14.87
CA GLN A 113 32.97 18.48 -14.04
C GLN A 113 31.81 19.51 -14.03
N GLN A 114 30.62 19.04 -13.69
CA GLN A 114 29.31 19.65 -14.03
C GLN A 114 28.73 20.57 -12.94
N THR A 115 27.75 21.37 -13.36
CA THR A 115 26.66 21.92 -12.54
C THR A 115 26.22 20.97 -11.42
N ALA A 116 26.23 21.43 -10.17
CA ALA A 116 25.67 20.67 -9.06
C ALA A 116 24.14 20.80 -9.05
N THR A 117 23.44 19.71 -8.76
CA THR A 117 21.98 19.68 -8.65
C THR A 117 21.57 19.02 -7.34
N ILE A 118 20.91 19.76 -6.46
CA ILE A 118 20.36 19.25 -5.19
C ILE A 118 18.82 19.25 -5.27
N ARG A 119 18.19 18.12 -4.97
CA ARG A 119 16.73 17.98 -4.96
C ARG A 119 16.23 17.79 -3.54
N PHE A 120 15.44 18.73 -3.06
CA PHE A 120 15.06 18.85 -1.66
C PHE A 120 13.54 18.86 -1.49
N PRO A 121 12.91 17.99 -0.67
CA PRO A 121 11.46 17.85 -0.58
C PRO A 121 10.77 18.98 0.19
N TYR A 122 9.47 19.21 -0.07
CA TYR A 122 8.64 20.15 0.70
C TYR A 122 8.21 19.60 2.08
N ALA A 123 9.14 19.02 2.83
CA ALA A 123 8.86 18.22 4.01
C ALA A 123 8.98 18.96 5.35
N TRP A 124 9.42 20.23 5.37
CA TRP A 124 9.52 21.03 6.60
C TRP A 124 8.76 22.35 6.48
N GLU A 125 8.61 23.07 7.58
CA GLU A 125 7.89 24.35 7.62
C GLU A 125 8.55 25.45 6.78
N GLY A 126 9.89 25.38 6.65
CA GLY A 126 10.69 26.45 6.06
C GLY A 126 10.76 27.70 6.96
N PRO A 127 11.39 28.80 6.48
CA PRO A 127 12.12 28.89 5.22
C PRO A 127 13.35 27.96 5.22
N TYR A 128 13.78 27.58 4.02
CA TYR A 128 14.97 26.77 3.79
C TYR A 128 16.17 27.68 3.56
N TYR A 129 17.37 27.21 3.89
CA TYR A 129 18.59 27.98 3.73
C TYR A 129 19.56 27.27 2.81
N ILE A 130 20.32 28.03 2.03
CA ILE A 130 21.41 27.52 1.20
C ILE A 130 22.69 28.22 1.63
N LYS A 131 23.73 27.45 1.88
CA LYS A 131 25.09 27.93 2.14
C LYS A 131 25.96 27.60 0.94
N VAL A 132 26.63 28.62 0.39
CA VAL A 132 27.65 28.47 -0.65
C VAL A 132 29.00 28.84 -0.04
N GLU A 133 29.97 27.93 -0.14
CA GLU A 133 31.31 28.11 0.41
C GLU A 133 32.36 28.01 -0.69
N TYR A 134 33.22 29.02 -0.76
CA TYR A 134 34.37 29.00 -1.64
C TYR A 134 35.64 28.61 -0.86
N LEU A 135 36.33 27.57 -1.32
CA LEU A 135 37.56 27.06 -0.72
C LEU A 135 38.73 27.32 -1.69
N PRO A 136 39.52 28.39 -1.50
CA PRO A 136 40.69 28.62 -2.33
C PRO A 136 41.70 27.47 -2.13
N MET A 137 42.21 26.92 -3.23
CA MET A 137 43.23 25.86 -3.21
C MET A 137 44.51 26.37 -2.53
N MET A 138 45.14 25.54 -1.68
CA MET A 138 46.30 25.91 -0.86
C MET A 138 47.52 26.45 -1.64
N GLU A 139 47.57 26.28 -2.97
CA GLU A 139 48.65 26.74 -3.84
C GLU A 139 48.38 28.11 -4.52
N GLU A 140 47.21 28.73 -4.33
CA GLU A 140 46.93 30.07 -4.89
C GLU A 140 47.45 31.19 -3.97
N GLU A 141 48.51 31.90 -4.37
CA GLU A 141 49.05 33.08 -3.66
C GLU A 141 48.08 34.28 -3.66
N THR A 142 47.04 34.26 -4.52
CA THR A 142 45.99 35.28 -4.60
C THR A 142 44.63 34.62 -4.82
N VAL A 143 43.69 34.87 -3.91
CA VAL A 143 42.28 34.45 -4.05
C VAL A 143 41.72 35.10 -5.31
N SER A 144 41.48 34.30 -6.35
CA SER A 144 40.80 34.81 -7.56
C SER A 144 39.30 34.51 -7.50
N PRO A 145 38.43 35.44 -7.94
CA PRO A 145 36.99 35.26 -7.82
C PRO A 145 36.45 34.07 -8.61
N SER A 146 35.45 33.38 -8.07
CA SER A 146 34.65 32.41 -8.82
C SER A 146 33.27 32.99 -9.13
N ASP A 147 32.85 32.88 -10.40
CA ASP A 147 31.52 33.27 -10.84
C ASP A 147 30.53 32.16 -10.47
N ILE A 148 29.55 32.50 -9.65
CA ILE A 148 28.48 31.60 -9.24
C ILE A 148 27.21 31.90 -10.00
N LYS A 149 26.50 30.85 -10.43
CA LYS A 149 25.08 30.92 -10.79
C LYS A 149 24.27 29.99 -9.91
N LEU A 150 23.22 30.53 -9.31
CA LEU A 150 22.32 29.79 -8.42
C LEU A 150 20.87 30.04 -8.83
N VAL A 151 20.13 28.96 -9.07
CA VAL A 151 18.69 29.01 -9.34
C VAL A 151 18.02 27.84 -8.65
N TYR A 152 16.77 28.01 -8.22
CA TYR A 152 15.96 26.88 -7.78
C TYR A 152 14.62 26.84 -8.50
N ASN A 153 14.14 25.64 -8.77
CA ASN A 153 12.90 25.38 -9.49
C ASN A 153 12.07 24.31 -8.76
N PRO A 154 10.75 24.51 -8.58
CA PRO A 154 9.84 23.46 -8.13
C PRO A 154 9.81 22.30 -9.14
N VAL A 155 9.93 21.06 -8.68
CA VAL A 155 9.89 19.86 -9.51
C VAL A 155 9.01 18.76 -8.89
N LYS A 156 8.39 17.96 -9.76
CA LYS A 156 7.67 16.74 -9.38
C LYS A 156 8.56 15.53 -9.66
N LEU A 157 8.88 14.78 -8.62
CA LEU A 157 9.68 13.57 -8.68
C LEU A 157 8.83 12.37 -8.26
N PRO A 158 9.01 11.20 -8.89
CA PRO A 158 8.32 9.99 -8.47
C PRO A 158 8.91 9.43 -7.18
N VAL A 159 8.11 8.68 -6.42
CA VAL A 159 8.58 7.84 -5.32
C VAL A 159 9.50 6.76 -5.89
N LYS A 160 10.67 6.60 -5.27
CA LYS A 160 11.67 5.57 -5.60
C LYS A 160 11.83 4.61 -4.43
N TYR A 161 12.42 3.45 -4.69
CA TYR A 161 12.95 2.64 -3.60
C TYR A 161 14.02 3.43 -2.85
N GLU A 162 14.08 3.22 -1.54
CA GLU A 162 15.19 3.72 -0.76
C GLU A 162 16.48 3.04 -1.23
N ASN A 163 17.50 3.84 -1.54
CA ASN A 163 18.85 3.33 -1.77
C ASN A 163 19.46 3.02 -0.41
N ILE A 164 19.12 1.87 0.16
CA ILE A 164 19.96 1.30 1.20
C ILE A 164 21.25 0.89 0.49
N GLU A 165 22.41 1.33 0.97
CA GLU A 165 23.72 0.92 0.47
C GLU A 165 24.01 -0.56 0.77
N THR A 166 23.09 -1.45 0.39
CA THR A 166 23.26 -2.90 0.44
C THR A 166 22.73 -3.51 -0.85
N GLU A 167 23.68 -4.04 -1.63
CA GLU A 167 23.49 -4.81 -2.85
C GLU A 167 22.46 -5.94 -2.67
N ALA A 168 21.40 -5.99 -3.49
CA ALA A 168 20.84 -7.23 -4.03
C ALA A 168 19.76 -6.96 -5.11
N GLY A 169 20.04 -7.37 -6.36
CA GLY A 169 19.00 -7.61 -7.38
C GLY A 169 19.25 -7.03 -8.78
N MET A 170 20.33 -7.42 -9.48
CA MET A 170 20.55 -6.99 -10.88
C MET A 170 19.53 -7.60 -11.86
N CYS A 171 18.89 -6.77 -12.67
CA CYS A 171 17.99 -7.18 -13.75
C CYS A 171 18.76 -7.64 -15.03
N ALA A 172 18.11 -8.38 -15.95
CA ALA A 172 18.75 -8.91 -17.16
C ALA A 172 19.25 -7.83 -18.12
N VAL A 173 18.47 -6.77 -18.29
CA VAL A 173 18.83 -5.62 -19.13
C VAL A 173 19.95 -4.80 -18.47
N GLU A 174 19.96 -4.69 -17.15
CA GLU A 174 21.05 -4.05 -16.40
C GLU A 174 22.36 -4.81 -16.54
N SER A 175 22.28 -6.14 -16.68
CA SER A 175 23.43 -6.99 -16.98
C SER A 175 23.94 -6.79 -18.41
N ILE A 176 23.06 -6.63 -19.41
CA ILE A 176 23.48 -6.36 -20.81
C ILE A 176 24.17 -5.00 -20.93
N LEU A 177 23.61 -3.99 -20.26
CA LEU A 177 24.06 -2.59 -20.35
C LEU A 177 25.25 -2.27 -19.43
N ASN A 178 25.76 -3.21 -18.66
CA ASN A 178 26.98 -3.02 -17.88
C ASN A 178 28.19 -3.58 -18.67
N PRO A 179 29.31 -2.86 -18.88
CA PRO A 179 29.62 -1.47 -18.51
C PRO A 179 29.45 -0.50 -19.69
N ALA A 180 28.24 -0.35 -20.24
CA ALA A 180 27.99 0.55 -21.38
C ALA A 180 27.83 2.02 -20.93
N PRO A 181 28.41 3.00 -21.64
CA PRO A 181 28.26 4.43 -21.34
C PRO A 181 26.80 4.93 -21.38
N GLU A 182 25.99 4.40 -22.28
CA GLU A 182 24.59 4.78 -22.47
C GLU A 182 23.62 4.01 -21.55
N ARG A 183 24.15 3.27 -20.55
CA ARG A 183 23.37 2.44 -19.62
C ARG A 183 22.16 3.15 -19.04
N ASP A 184 22.37 4.32 -18.45
CA ASP A 184 21.31 4.97 -17.67
C ASP A 184 20.21 5.58 -18.56
N SER A 185 20.54 6.03 -19.77
CA SER A 185 19.55 6.53 -20.73
C SER A 185 18.73 5.38 -21.34
N MET A 186 19.38 4.26 -21.65
CA MET A 186 18.74 3.04 -22.14
C MET A 186 17.86 2.36 -21.09
N LEU A 187 18.30 2.29 -19.82
CA LEU A 187 17.48 1.76 -18.73
C LEU A 187 16.24 2.61 -18.48
N LYS A 188 16.37 3.94 -18.51
CA LYS A 188 15.24 4.86 -18.42
C LYS A 188 14.24 4.64 -19.56
N LEU A 189 14.73 4.52 -20.79
CA LEU A 189 13.88 4.31 -21.96
C LEU A 189 13.11 2.97 -21.91
N ILE A 190 13.79 1.87 -21.57
CA ILE A 190 13.16 0.55 -21.43
C ILE A 190 12.12 0.54 -20.31
N ARG A 191 12.41 1.22 -19.20
CA ARG A 191 11.46 1.37 -18.09
C ARG A 191 10.21 2.15 -18.51
N ARG A 192 10.38 3.23 -19.28
CA ARG A 192 9.24 3.99 -19.84
C ARG A 192 8.40 3.14 -20.80
N ILE A 193 8.99 2.27 -21.60
CA ILE A 193 8.22 1.32 -22.43
C ILE A 193 7.37 0.40 -21.55
N GLN A 194 7.94 -0.14 -20.47
CA GLN A 194 7.20 -1.01 -19.56
C GLN A 194 6.03 -0.28 -18.88
N THR A 195 6.29 0.93 -18.36
CA THR A 195 5.30 1.65 -17.54
C THR A 195 4.31 2.49 -18.35
N GLU A 196 4.75 3.07 -19.46
CA GLU A 196 3.94 4.00 -20.25
C GLU A 196 3.29 3.32 -21.45
N VAL A 197 3.76 2.15 -21.89
CA VAL A 197 3.31 1.53 -23.14
C VAL A 197 2.72 0.14 -22.89
N LEU A 198 3.49 -0.79 -22.32
CA LEU A 198 3.04 -2.16 -22.11
C LEU A 198 1.94 -2.26 -21.04
N ALA A 199 1.97 -1.40 -20.01
CA ALA A 199 0.94 -1.36 -18.98
C ALA A 199 -0.46 -0.95 -19.48
N GLN A 200 -0.58 -0.46 -20.73
CA GLN A 200 -1.85 0.00 -21.29
C GLN A 200 -2.77 -1.14 -21.75
N SER A 201 -2.30 -2.38 -21.81
CA SER A 201 -3.12 -3.52 -22.23
C SER A 201 -2.79 -4.79 -21.47
N GLU A 202 -3.78 -5.69 -21.39
CA GLU A 202 -3.63 -7.02 -20.78
C GLU A 202 -2.51 -7.84 -21.46
N SER A 203 -2.46 -7.82 -22.81
CA SER A 203 -1.39 -8.48 -23.56
C SER A 203 -0.01 -7.83 -23.39
N GLY A 204 0.07 -6.53 -23.06
CA GLY A 204 1.33 -5.86 -22.75
C GLY A 204 1.82 -6.19 -21.33
N ASN A 205 0.91 -6.34 -20.37
CA ASN A 205 1.21 -6.83 -19.02
C ASN A 205 1.69 -8.29 -19.04
N ASP A 206 1.08 -9.15 -19.86
CA ASP A 206 1.54 -10.53 -20.08
C ASP A 206 2.97 -10.58 -20.63
N LEU A 207 3.31 -9.65 -21.54
CA LEU A 207 4.64 -9.54 -22.11
C LEU A 207 5.68 -9.08 -21.07
N ALA A 208 5.31 -8.15 -20.20
CA ALA A 208 6.15 -7.71 -19.08
C ALA A 208 6.36 -8.84 -18.05
N ALA A 209 5.32 -9.63 -17.74
CA ALA A 209 5.43 -10.79 -16.87
C ALA A 209 6.33 -11.89 -17.46
N LEU A 210 6.22 -12.14 -18.76
CA LEU A 210 7.09 -13.08 -19.48
C LEU A 210 8.56 -12.61 -19.46
N TYR A 211 8.82 -11.31 -19.56
CA TYR A 211 10.16 -10.73 -19.41
C TYR A 211 10.77 -11.03 -18.03
N TYR A 212 10.02 -10.84 -16.94
CA TYR A 212 10.54 -11.13 -15.59
C TYR A 212 10.76 -12.63 -15.35
N ARG A 213 9.87 -13.48 -15.87
CA ARG A 213 10.00 -14.94 -15.78
C ARG A 213 11.19 -15.51 -16.59
N THR A 214 11.59 -14.84 -17.67
CA THR A 214 12.71 -15.24 -18.53
C THR A 214 14.06 -14.62 -18.10
N SER A 215 14.03 -13.51 -17.37
CA SER A 215 15.21 -12.74 -16.94
C SER A 215 16.30 -13.54 -16.20
N PRO A 216 15.99 -14.42 -15.23
CA PRO A 216 17.02 -15.20 -14.53
C PRO A 216 17.84 -16.13 -15.46
N TYR A 217 17.19 -16.68 -16.48
CA TYR A 217 17.82 -17.57 -17.45
C TYR A 217 18.69 -16.82 -18.45
N LEU A 218 18.23 -15.64 -18.86
CA LEU A 218 18.98 -14.71 -19.71
C LEU A 218 20.25 -14.23 -19.00
N ILE A 219 20.15 -13.81 -17.73
CA ILE A 219 21.31 -13.40 -16.92
C ILE A 219 22.33 -14.55 -16.89
N LYS A 220 21.88 -15.77 -16.59
CA LYS A 220 22.75 -16.96 -16.55
C LYS A 220 23.42 -17.27 -17.89
N ALA A 221 22.73 -17.07 -19.01
CA ALA A 221 23.29 -17.27 -20.35
C ALA A 221 24.33 -16.20 -20.73
N MET A 222 24.07 -14.93 -20.37
CA MET A 222 24.93 -13.79 -20.70
C MET A 222 26.15 -13.66 -19.79
N VAL A 223 26.05 -14.09 -18.54
CA VAL A 223 27.19 -14.19 -17.62
C VAL A 223 28.21 -15.23 -18.11
N LYS A 224 27.74 -16.29 -18.78
CA LYS A 224 28.59 -17.37 -19.30
C LYS A 224 29.18 -17.11 -20.69
N ASP A 225 28.62 -16.17 -21.45
CA ASP A 225 28.98 -15.91 -22.84
C ASP A 225 28.99 -14.40 -23.14
N GLY A 226 30.18 -13.80 -23.06
CA GLY A 226 30.37 -12.37 -23.29
C GLY A 226 30.07 -11.92 -24.73
N ALA A 227 30.14 -12.81 -25.71
CA ALA A 227 29.80 -12.48 -27.09
C ALA A 227 28.28 -12.31 -27.26
N LYS A 228 27.49 -13.16 -26.60
CA LYS A 228 26.02 -13.00 -26.55
C LYS A 228 25.60 -11.71 -25.85
N ARG A 229 26.29 -11.34 -24.76
CA ARG A 229 26.06 -10.07 -24.05
C ARG A 229 26.34 -8.86 -24.94
N GLN A 230 27.47 -8.86 -25.65
CA GLN A 230 27.84 -7.78 -26.57
C GLN A 230 26.88 -7.67 -27.78
N GLN A 231 26.44 -8.80 -28.31
CA GLN A 231 25.47 -8.82 -29.41
C GLN A 231 24.10 -8.27 -28.97
N ALA A 232 23.61 -8.69 -27.79
CA ALA A 232 22.37 -8.17 -27.22
C ALA A 232 22.44 -6.66 -26.97
N TYR A 233 23.59 -6.15 -26.53
CA TYR A 233 23.84 -4.71 -26.38
C TYR A 233 23.72 -3.97 -27.72
N ASN A 234 24.36 -4.48 -28.77
CA ASN A 234 24.31 -3.87 -30.10
C ASN A 234 22.88 -3.85 -30.67
N ASP A 235 22.12 -4.92 -30.45
CA ASP A 235 20.72 -5.02 -30.90
C ASP A 235 19.80 -4.06 -30.13
N LEU A 236 20.00 -3.89 -28.82
CA LEU A 236 19.28 -2.90 -28.01
C LEU A 236 19.59 -1.46 -28.45
N LYS A 237 20.85 -1.17 -28.78
CA LYS A 237 21.26 0.13 -29.32
C LYS A 237 20.64 0.42 -30.69
N ALA A 238 20.56 -0.60 -31.56
CA ALA A 238 19.91 -0.47 -32.86
C ALA A 238 18.42 -0.12 -32.75
N LEU A 239 17.72 -0.67 -31.74
CA LEU A 239 16.29 -0.44 -31.51
C LEU A 239 15.96 0.86 -30.79
N GLN A 240 16.94 1.65 -30.37
CA GLN A 240 16.74 2.88 -29.62
C GLN A 240 15.79 3.89 -30.30
N PRO A 241 15.85 4.13 -31.63
CA PRO A 241 14.92 5.04 -32.32
C PRO A 241 13.46 4.57 -32.26
N LEU A 242 13.23 3.27 -32.48
CA LEU A 242 11.91 2.64 -32.36
C LEU A 242 11.37 2.77 -30.94
N MET A 243 12.21 2.48 -29.94
CA MET A 243 11.88 2.59 -28.52
C MET A 243 11.49 4.02 -28.12
N ASN A 244 12.21 5.03 -28.61
CA ASN A 244 11.87 6.44 -28.39
C ASN A 244 10.54 6.82 -29.04
N ALA A 245 10.29 6.42 -30.28
CA ALA A 245 9.04 6.73 -30.96
C ALA A 245 7.82 6.09 -30.27
N LEU A 246 8.00 4.88 -29.73
CA LEU A 246 6.98 4.15 -28.99
C LEU A 246 6.57 4.86 -27.70
N VAL A 247 7.57 5.32 -26.94
CA VAL A 247 7.35 6.04 -25.69
C VAL A 247 6.80 7.44 -25.91
N ASP A 248 7.34 8.16 -26.91
CA ASP A 248 6.90 9.51 -27.25
C ASP A 248 5.58 9.55 -28.03
N ARG A 249 4.97 8.38 -28.31
CA ARG A 249 3.72 8.23 -29.09
C ARG A 249 3.79 8.91 -30.46
N LYS A 250 4.96 8.85 -31.11
CA LYS A 250 5.20 9.43 -32.44
C LYS A 250 5.02 8.36 -33.51
N SER A 251 4.67 8.80 -34.72
CA SER A 251 4.65 7.90 -35.88
C SER A 251 6.07 7.39 -36.18
N TYR A 252 6.17 6.09 -36.41
CA TYR A 252 7.40 5.40 -36.78
C TYR A 252 7.06 4.17 -37.60
N THR A 253 7.86 3.88 -38.61
CA THR A 253 7.72 2.68 -39.46
C THR A 253 8.93 1.80 -39.25
N LEU A 254 8.73 0.55 -38.87
CA LEU A 254 9.81 -0.37 -38.55
C LEU A 254 10.73 -0.56 -39.77
N THR A 255 12.04 -0.50 -39.54
CA THR A 255 13.05 -0.69 -40.59
C THR A 255 13.50 -2.15 -40.67
N GLN A 256 14.21 -2.51 -41.75
CA GLN A 256 14.86 -3.83 -41.85
C GLN A 256 15.89 -4.07 -40.74
N ALA A 257 16.53 -3.01 -40.22
CA ALA A 257 17.47 -3.10 -39.12
C ALA A 257 16.76 -3.39 -37.78
N ASP A 258 15.59 -2.79 -37.55
CA ASP A 258 14.76 -3.05 -36.37
C ASP A 258 14.29 -4.50 -36.35
N GLU A 259 13.78 -4.98 -37.48
CA GLU A 259 13.35 -6.37 -37.64
C GLU A 259 14.48 -7.36 -37.35
N ALA A 260 15.65 -7.17 -37.96
CA ALA A 260 16.78 -8.06 -37.75
C ALA A 260 17.30 -8.05 -36.30
N ALA A 261 17.22 -6.91 -35.59
CA ALA A 261 17.60 -6.82 -34.18
C ALA A 261 16.58 -7.53 -33.26
N ILE A 262 15.28 -7.38 -33.54
CA ILE A 262 14.20 -8.07 -32.80
C ILE A 262 14.34 -9.60 -32.94
N GLU A 263 14.61 -10.11 -34.13
CA GLU A 263 14.78 -11.55 -34.38
C GLU A 263 16.00 -12.15 -33.66
N ARG A 264 17.12 -11.41 -33.62
CA ARG A 264 18.31 -11.85 -32.88
C ARG A 264 18.07 -11.87 -31.37
N LEU A 265 17.41 -10.85 -30.83
CA LEU A 265 17.04 -10.81 -29.41
C LEU A 265 16.05 -11.92 -29.05
N GLN A 266 15.07 -12.20 -29.91
CA GLN A 266 14.16 -13.33 -29.72
C GLN A 266 14.92 -14.66 -29.71
N THR A 267 15.82 -14.88 -30.66
CA THR A 267 16.64 -16.11 -30.72
C THR A 267 17.48 -16.30 -29.45
N LEU A 268 18.02 -15.21 -28.90
CA LEU A 268 18.74 -15.23 -27.63
C LEU A 268 17.82 -15.66 -26.47
N VAL A 269 16.61 -15.13 -26.39
CA VAL A 269 15.62 -15.51 -25.35
C VAL A 269 15.21 -16.97 -25.50
N THR A 270 14.76 -17.38 -26.69
CA THR A 270 14.29 -18.73 -26.99
C THR A 270 15.37 -19.79 -26.71
N SER A 271 16.65 -19.51 -27.02
CA SER A 271 17.77 -20.44 -26.75
C SER A 271 18.26 -20.45 -25.30
N SER A 272 17.82 -19.50 -24.47
CA SER A 272 18.29 -19.35 -23.09
C SER A 272 17.29 -19.86 -22.04
N VAL A 273 16.03 -20.06 -22.41
CA VAL A 273 14.94 -20.41 -21.47
C VAL A 273 14.53 -21.89 -21.54
N PRO A 274 13.97 -22.49 -20.48
CA PRO A 274 13.43 -23.86 -20.51
C PRO A 274 12.28 -24.03 -21.51
N THR A 275 12.05 -25.26 -21.99
CA THR A 275 11.05 -25.60 -23.01
C THR A 275 9.62 -25.10 -22.70
N ALA A 276 9.22 -25.09 -21.43
CA ALA A 276 7.91 -24.57 -21.02
C ALA A 276 7.77 -23.06 -21.29
N LEU A 277 8.82 -22.27 -21.01
CA LEU A 277 8.84 -20.83 -21.28
C LEU A 277 9.07 -20.53 -22.77
N GLN A 278 9.76 -21.43 -23.47
CA GLN A 278 10.01 -21.32 -24.91
C GLN A 278 8.69 -21.27 -25.70
N ALA A 279 7.72 -22.13 -25.37
CA ALA A 279 6.41 -22.15 -26.02
C ALA A 279 5.63 -20.83 -25.85
N GLU A 280 5.80 -20.14 -24.72
CA GLU A 280 5.17 -18.84 -24.46
C GLU A 280 5.88 -17.70 -25.21
N VAL A 281 7.21 -17.73 -25.29
CA VAL A 281 8.01 -16.80 -26.09
C VAL A 281 7.68 -16.94 -27.58
N ASP A 282 7.56 -18.16 -28.09
CA ASP A 282 7.22 -18.43 -29.49
C ASP A 282 5.78 -18.00 -29.83
N LYS A 283 4.84 -18.13 -28.88
CA LYS A 283 3.47 -17.62 -29.03
C LYS A 283 3.42 -16.10 -29.15
N VAL A 284 4.23 -15.38 -28.37
CA VAL A 284 4.37 -13.92 -28.47
C VAL A 284 4.99 -13.51 -29.81
N ALA A 285 6.03 -14.22 -30.25
CA ALA A 285 6.69 -13.97 -31.53
C ALA A 285 5.76 -14.20 -32.73
N ALA A 286 4.96 -15.27 -32.71
CA ALA A 286 3.96 -15.53 -33.73
C ALA A 286 2.89 -14.42 -33.79
N LYS A 287 2.53 -13.83 -32.65
CA LYS A 287 1.59 -12.70 -32.56
C LYS A 287 2.20 -11.39 -33.07
N LEU A 288 3.51 -11.17 -32.90
CA LEU A 288 4.25 -10.04 -33.47
C LEU A 288 4.28 -10.09 -35.01
N GLY A 289 4.46 -11.29 -35.59
CA GLY A 289 4.61 -11.49 -37.03
C GLY A 289 6.06 -11.35 -37.51
N THR A 290 6.98 -12.01 -36.81
CA THR A 290 8.43 -12.00 -37.08
C THR A 290 8.73 -12.47 -38.53
N GLY A 291 9.55 -11.71 -39.26
CA GLY A 291 9.81 -11.91 -40.69
C GLY A 291 8.97 -11.05 -41.66
N THR A 292 8.06 -10.22 -41.13
CA THR A 292 7.27 -9.23 -41.90
C THR A 292 7.15 -7.86 -41.21
N LEU A 293 8.05 -7.54 -40.27
CA LEU A 293 7.97 -6.33 -39.45
C LEU A 293 8.42 -5.08 -40.20
N ALA A 294 9.41 -5.17 -41.08
CA ALA A 294 9.88 -4.02 -41.85
C ALA A 294 8.77 -3.44 -42.75
N GLY A 295 8.60 -2.13 -42.71
CA GLY A 295 7.55 -1.41 -43.43
C GLY A 295 6.21 -1.35 -42.69
N THR A 296 6.07 -2.00 -41.53
CA THR A 296 4.85 -1.93 -40.71
C THR A 296 4.86 -0.67 -39.83
N PRO A 297 3.79 0.15 -39.83
CA PRO A 297 3.62 1.25 -38.89
C PRO A 297 3.58 0.77 -37.42
N LEU A 298 4.20 1.53 -36.52
CA LEU A 298 4.29 1.21 -35.10
C LEU A 298 2.91 1.01 -34.46
N GLN A 299 1.92 1.81 -34.83
CA GLN A 299 0.53 1.69 -34.36
C GLN A 299 -0.11 0.35 -34.72
N ASP A 300 0.25 -0.25 -35.86
CA ASP A 300 -0.31 -1.51 -36.32
C ASP A 300 0.34 -2.68 -35.58
N VAL A 301 1.64 -2.56 -35.25
CA VAL A 301 2.35 -3.52 -34.39
C VAL A 301 1.76 -3.48 -32.97
N MET A 302 1.57 -2.29 -32.40
CA MET A 302 1.03 -2.13 -31.05
C MET A 302 -0.45 -2.50 -30.94
N GLY A 303 -1.23 -2.25 -32.00
CA GLY A 303 -2.63 -2.67 -32.10
C GLY A 303 -2.81 -4.18 -31.97
N LYS A 304 -1.85 -5.00 -32.45
CA LYS A 304 -1.87 -6.47 -32.26
C LYS A 304 -1.80 -6.87 -30.79
N PHE A 305 -1.23 -6.02 -29.93
CA PHE A 305 -1.13 -6.21 -28.49
C PHE A 305 -2.21 -5.44 -27.72
N GLY A 306 -3.23 -4.91 -28.40
CA GLY A 306 -4.34 -4.20 -27.75
C GLY A 306 -3.94 -2.86 -27.14
N VAL A 307 -2.81 -2.28 -27.56
CA VAL A 307 -2.36 -0.94 -27.14
C VAL A 307 -2.80 0.06 -28.21
N SER A 308 -3.73 0.96 -27.87
CA SER A 308 -4.23 2.01 -28.75
C SER A 308 -3.46 3.32 -28.56
N ILE A 309 -2.94 3.89 -29.64
CA ILE A 309 -2.28 5.21 -29.65
C ILE A 309 -3.32 6.22 -30.19
N GLU A 310 -4.18 6.78 -29.32
CA GLU A 310 -5.18 7.80 -29.69
C GLU A 310 -4.71 9.23 -29.40
N VAL A 311 -5.14 10.18 -30.25
CA VAL A 311 -4.90 11.63 -30.16
C VAL A 311 -6.25 12.31 -29.81
N ASP A 312 -6.30 13.06 -28.70
CA ASP A 312 -7.51 13.55 -27.97
C ASP A 312 -8.36 14.65 -28.65
N ASP A 313 -9.66 14.75 -28.27
CA ASP A 313 -10.50 15.98 -28.37
C ASP A 313 -11.69 16.02 -27.36
N ALA A 314 -11.96 17.19 -26.74
CA ALA A 314 -12.90 17.43 -25.61
C ALA A 314 -14.10 18.37 -25.93
N PRO A 315 -15.21 18.43 -25.13
CA PRO A 315 -16.53 18.95 -25.57
C PRO A 315 -16.97 20.36 -25.12
N ARG A 316 -16.06 21.34 -24.93
CA ARG A 316 -16.39 22.78 -24.76
C ARG A 316 -15.23 23.65 -25.24
N TYR A 317 -15.46 24.84 -25.80
CA TYR A 317 -14.39 25.70 -26.37
C TYR A 317 -14.37 27.13 -25.82
N ILE A 318 -13.17 27.68 -25.63
CA ILE A 318 -12.90 29.12 -25.51
C ILE A 318 -12.44 29.61 -26.89
N VAL A 319 -13.03 30.70 -27.36
CA VAL A 319 -12.72 31.29 -28.66
C VAL A 319 -12.34 32.75 -28.47
N LYS A 320 -11.12 33.12 -28.90
CA LYS A 320 -10.70 34.52 -28.99
C LYS A 320 -10.97 35.04 -30.40
N TYR A 321 -11.52 36.25 -30.50
CA TYR A 321 -11.81 36.92 -31.76
C TYR A 321 -10.97 38.19 -31.93
N LYS A 322 -10.61 38.48 -33.18
CA LYS A 322 -9.85 39.69 -33.57
C LYS A 322 -10.72 40.95 -33.50
N SER A 323 -12.03 40.81 -33.65
CA SER A 323 -13.03 41.88 -33.59
C SER A 323 -14.37 41.35 -33.07
N SER A 324 -15.34 42.23 -32.81
CA SER A 324 -16.63 41.89 -32.18
C SER A 324 -17.25 40.57 -32.66
N PRO A 325 -17.58 39.61 -31.76
CA PRO A 325 -17.93 38.25 -32.14
C PRO A 325 -19.42 38.05 -32.50
N SER A 326 -20.26 39.10 -32.45
CA SER A 326 -21.73 38.97 -32.49
C SER A 326 -22.29 38.13 -33.65
N LYS A 327 -21.68 38.22 -34.84
CA LYS A 327 -22.09 37.44 -36.01
C LYS A 327 -21.70 35.96 -35.89
N SER A 328 -20.54 35.67 -35.30
CA SER A 328 -20.06 34.30 -35.06
C SER A 328 -20.88 33.61 -33.96
N LEU A 329 -21.17 34.33 -32.87
CA LEU A 329 -22.05 33.84 -31.80
C LEU A 329 -23.47 33.56 -32.29
N GLY A 330 -24.03 34.43 -33.12
CA GLY A 330 -25.34 34.20 -33.72
C GLY A 330 -25.40 32.94 -34.60
N LYS A 331 -24.30 32.60 -35.30
CA LYS A 331 -24.20 31.36 -36.07
C LYS A 331 -24.09 30.13 -35.18
N MET A 332 -23.32 30.20 -34.09
CA MET A 332 -23.16 29.10 -33.15
C MET A 332 -24.48 28.80 -32.42
N ASN A 333 -25.17 29.83 -31.93
CA ASN A 333 -26.48 29.71 -31.26
C ASN A 333 -27.61 29.26 -32.19
N ALA A 334 -27.40 29.28 -33.51
CA ALA A 334 -28.35 28.73 -34.48
C ALA A 334 -28.21 27.20 -34.66
N LEU A 335 -27.14 26.58 -34.14
CA LEU A 335 -26.95 25.13 -34.17
C LEU A 335 -27.72 24.47 -33.02
N SER A 336 -28.35 23.32 -33.27
CA SER A 336 -29.11 22.59 -32.26
C SER A 336 -28.25 22.17 -31.06
N ASN A 337 -28.68 22.52 -29.85
CA ASN A 337 -28.02 22.22 -28.57
C ASN A 337 -26.58 22.76 -28.47
N VAL A 338 -26.29 23.85 -29.17
CA VAL A 338 -25.05 24.63 -29.03
C VAL A 338 -25.40 25.96 -28.39
N SER A 339 -24.64 26.36 -27.38
CA SER A 339 -24.72 27.71 -26.83
C SER A 339 -23.38 28.43 -26.98
N ALA A 340 -23.43 29.72 -27.27
CA ALA A 340 -22.26 30.56 -27.47
C ALA A 340 -22.50 31.92 -26.84
N GLU A 341 -21.67 32.27 -25.87
CA GLU A 341 -21.83 33.45 -25.05
C GLU A 341 -20.53 34.24 -24.98
N LYS A 342 -20.63 35.57 -25.06
CA LYS A 342 -19.47 36.44 -24.89
C LYS A 342 -19.01 36.38 -23.43
N VAL A 343 -17.71 36.32 -23.20
CA VAL A 343 -17.11 36.41 -21.87
C VAL A 343 -16.14 37.58 -21.84
N ASP A 344 -16.19 38.37 -20.77
CA ASP A 344 -15.30 39.51 -20.60
C ASP A 344 -13.98 39.03 -19.95
N LEU A 345 -13.05 38.57 -20.79
CA LEU A 345 -11.69 38.16 -20.43
C LEU A 345 -10.67 39.10 -21.12
N GLY A 346 -9.52 39.34 -20.49
CA GLY A 346 -8.43 40.15 -21.07
C GLY A 346 -8.54 41.66 -20.83
N ARG A 347 -7.90 42.47 -21.68
CA ARG A 347 -7.88 43.94 -21.58
C ARG A 347 -9.14 44.55 -22.22
N PRO A 348 -9.54 45.79 -21.87
CA PRO A 348 -10.62 46.48 -22.57
C PRO A 348 -10.38 46.52 -24.08
N GLY A 349 -11.30 45.92 -24.85
CA GLY A 349 -11.18 45.75 -26.30
C GLY A 349 -10.94 44.31 -26.76
N ASP A 350 -10.55 43.40 -25.87
CA ASP A 350 -10.47 41.98 -26.18
C ASP A 350 -11.87 41.35 -26.35
N HIS A 351 -11.95 40.32 -27.18
CA HIS A 351 -13.21 39.67 -27.55
C HIS A 351 -13.13 38.17 -27.37
N PHE A 352 -13.67 37.67 -26.25
CA PHE A 352 -13.74 36.24 -25.97
C PHE A 352 -15.17 35.74 -25.97
N ALA A 353 -15.32 34.45 -26.27
CA ALA A 353 -16.57 33.74 -26.08
C ALA A 353 -16.31 32.30 -25.63
N VAL A 354 -17.30 31.72 -24.95
CA VAL A 354 -17.35 30.29 -24.67
C VAL A 354 -18.42 29.69 -25.57
N VAL A 355 -18.06 28.60 -26.26
CA VAL A 355 -18.97 27.81 -27.08
C VAL A 355 -19.11 26.43 -26.45
N ASP A 356 -20.31 26.15 -25.96
CA ASP A 356 -20.69 24.89 -25.36
C ASP A 356 -21.42 24.02 -26.40
N VAL A 357 -20.84 22.84 -26.66
CA VAL A 357 -21.37 21.85 -27.60
C VAL A 357 -21.64 20.52 -26.90
N GLU A 358 -21.61 20.50 -25.57
CA GLU A 358 -21.66 19.29 -24.74
C GLU A 358 -22.98 18.54 -24.93
N ALA A 359 -24.09 19.28 -25.06
CA ALA A 359 -25.42 18.73 -25.32
C ALA A 359 -25.71 18.47 -26.82
N ALA A 360 -24.76 18.78 -27.71
CA ALA A 360 -24.92 18.64 -29.16
C ALA A 360 -24.52 17.24 -29.66
N SER A 361 -25.09 16.82 -30.79
CA SER A 361 -24.67 15.55 -31.42
C SER A 361 -23.22 15.61 -31.90
N THR A 362 -22.50 14.50 -32.00
CA THR A 362 -21.10 14.44 -32.50
C THR A 362 -20.92 15.13 -33.86
N LYS A 363 -21.91 15.01 -34.74
CA LYS A 363 -21.93 15.71 -36.04
C LYS A 363 -22.04 17.22 -35.87
N THR A 364 -22.88 17.68 -34.95
CA THR A 364 -23.03 19.10 -34.61
C THR A 364 -21.79 19.66 -33.94
N GLN A 365 -21.14 18.88 -33.06
CA GLN A 365 -19.86 19.23 -32.42
C GLN A 365 -18.76 19.44 -33.47
N ALA A 366 -18.59 18.48 -34.39
CA ALA A 366 -17.63 18.60 -35.49
C ALA A 366 -17.93 19.79 -36.43
N THR A 367 -19.22 20.06 -36.67
CA THR A 367 -19.65 21.22 -37.48
C THR A 367 -19.36 22.54 -36.78
N ALA A 368 -19.63 22.63 -35.49
CA ALA A 368 -19.36 23.82 -34.66
C ALA A 368 -17.85 24.09 -34.61
N LYS A 369 -17.02 23.08 -34.29
CA LYS A 369 -15.56 23.18 -34.28
C LYS A 369 -15.02 23.65 -35.63
N SER A 370 -15.40 22.99 -36.73
CA SER A 370 -14.94 23.34 -38.07
C SER A 370 -15.40 24.74 -38.52
N THR A 371 -16.58 25.19 -38.06
CA THR A 371 -17.08 26.54 -38.36
C THR A 371 -16.27 27.61 -37.63
N LEU A 372 -15.89 27.36 -36.37
CA LEU A 372 -15.04 28.26 -35.59
C LEU A 372 -13.61 28.31 -36.14
N GLU A 373 -13.03 27.18 -36.49
CA GLU A 373 -11.68 27.09 -37.09
C GLU A 373 -11.58 27.81 -38.45
N ARG A 374 -12.67 27.87 -39.21
CA ARG A 374 -12.72 28.53 -40.53
C ARG A 374 -13.17 29.99 -40.48
N ASP A 375 -13.58 30.49 -39.32
CA ASP A 375 -14.00 31.88 -39.18
C ASP A 375 -12.76 32.78 -39.15
N ALA A 376 -12.59 33.62 -40.19
CA ALA A 376 -11.45 34.51 -40.32
C ALA A 376 -11.31 35.53 -39.15
N ASN A 377 -12.41 35.76 -38.42
CA ASN A 377 -12.44 36.61 -37.23
C ASN A 377 -11.97 35.90 -35.95
N VAL A 378 -11.81 34.57 -35.96
CA VAL A 378 -11.24 33.82 -34.85
C VAL A 378 -9.72 33.98 -34.87
N GLU A 379 -9.16 34.33 -33.72
CA GLU A 379 -7.72 34.42 -33.48
C GLU A 379 -7.18 33.07 -33.00
N PHE A 380 -7.85 32.44 -32.04
CA PHE A 380 -7.62 31.07 -31.64
C PHE A 380 -8.88 30.44 -31.03
N ILE A 381 -8.88 29.11 -30.98
CA ILE A 381 -9.85 28.28 -30.31
C ILE A 381 -9.10 27.24 -29.46
N GLU A 382 -9.53 27.05 -28.22
CA GLU A 382 -8.98 26.04 -27.31
C GLU A 382 -10.11 25.35 -26.53
N PRO A 383 -9.94 24.10 -26.08
CA PRO A 383 -10.94 23.45 -25.25
C PRO A 383 -10.99 24.08 -23.84
N VAL A 384 -12.20 24.22 -23.28
CA VAL A 384 -12.38 24.62 -21.87
C VAL A 384 -11.85 23.48 -21.00
N GLN A 385 -10.87 23.79 -20.15
CA GLN A 385 -10.36 22.87 -19.14
C GLN A 385 -11.05 23.11 -17.78
N THR A 386 -11.36 22.03 -17.06
CA THR A 386 -11.85 22.12 -15.67
C THR A 386 -10.67 21.96 -14.73
N TYR A 387 -10.49 22.93 -13.84
CA TYR A 387 -9.50 22.88 -12.77
C TYR A 387 -10.22 22.59 -11.44
N GLN A 388 -9.76 21.59 -10.70
CA GLN A 388 -10.20 21.31 -9.33
C GLN A 388 -9.04 21.59 -8.36
N ALA A 389 -9.32 22.26 -7.24
CA ALA A 389 -8.38 22.33 -6.14
C ALA A 389 -8.48 21.04 -5.32
N PHE A 390 -7.51 20.14 -5.47
CA PHE A 390 -7.28 19.07 -4.52
C PHE A 390 -6.13 19.49 -3.63
N MET A 391 -6.38 19.73 -2.34
CA MET A 391 -5.32 19.55 -1.33
C MET A 391 -5.13 18.04 -1.11
N ALA A 392 -4.76 17.32 -2.15
CA ALA A 392 -4.35 15.93 -2.05
C ALA A 392 -2.86 15.90 -1.75
N ASP A 393 -2.46 14.99 -0.87
CA ASP A 393 -1.06 14.78 -0.53
C ASP A 393 -0.29 14.32 -1.78
N THR A 394 0.87 14.93 -2.05
CA THR A 394 1.50 14.92 -3.39
C THR A 394 1.93 13.54 -3.89
N SER A 395 2.07 12.57 -2.98
CA SER A 395 2.48 11.20 -3.22
C SER A 395 1.37 10.18 -2.91
N TYR A 396 0.12 10.61 -2.71
CA TYR A 396 -1.00 9.69 -2.44
C TYR A 396 -1.21 8.65 -3.56
N ASP A 397 -0.90 9.02 -4.80
CA ASP A 397 -0.97 8.11 -5.96
C ASP A 397 0.05 6.97 -5.89
N TYR A 398 1.04 7.00 -4.99
CA TYR A 398 2.00 5.93 -4.78
C TYR A 398 1.62 4.99 -3.62
N GLN A 399 0.56 5.32 -2.84
CA GLN A 399 0.16 4.57 -1.65
C GLN A 399 -0.87 3.47 -1.98
N TRP A 400 -0.45 2.41 -2.68
CA TRP A 400 -1.35 1.34 -3.14
C TRP A 400 -2.13 0.64 -2.01
N SER A 401 -1.55 0.58 -0.80
CA SER A 401 -2.19 -0.02 0.37
C SER A 401 -3.46 0.72 0.79
N LEU A 402 -3.54 2.02 0.47
CA LEU A 402 -4.66 2.91 0.77
C LEU A 402 -5.48 3.27 -0.47
N ASN A 403 -4.86 3.30 -1.64
CA ASN A 403 -5.44 3.79 -2.88
C ASN A 403 -5.46 2.70 -3.97
N SER A 404 -6.64 2.16 -4.26
CA SER A 404 -6.81 1.15 -5.32
C SER A 404 -6.52 1.69 -6.72
N LYS A 405 -6.47 3.02 -6.90
CA LYS A 405 -6.14 3.71 -8.15
C LYS A 405 -4.68 4.21 -8.17
N SER A 406 -3.84 3.73 -7.26
CA SER A 406 -2.42 4.08 -7.25
C SER A 406 -1.74 3.74 -8.59
N VAL A 407 -0.60 4.39 -8.84
CA VAL A 407 0.23 4.15 -10.04
C VAL A 407 0.74 2.72 -10.17
N LEU A 408 0.68 1.94 -9.08
CA LEU A 408 1.05 0.53 -9.07
C LEU A 408 -0.08 -0.40 -9.53
N ALA A 409 -1.29 0.14 -9.78
CA ALA A 409 -2.47 -0.61 -10.23
C ALA A 409 -2.66 -1.94 -9.48
N PRO A 410 -2.80 -1.90 -8.14
CA PRO A 410 -2.87 -3.11 -7.35
C PRO A 410 -4.08 -3.96 -7.78
N PHE A 411 -3.94 -5.28 -7.63
CA PHE A 411 -5.04 -6.22 -7.83
C PHE A 411 -6.24 -5.80 -6.98
N GLN A 412 -7.43 -6.10 -7.48
CA GLN A 412 -8.66 -5.72 -6.81
C GLN A 412 -8.65 -6.23 -5.36
N ASP A 413 -9.01 -5.34 -4.43
CA ASP A 413 -9.01 -5.63 -3.00
C ASP A 413 -7.64 -6.03 -2.41
N ALA A 414 -6.50 -5.72 -3.04
CA ALA A 414 -5.19 -6.02 -2.43
C ALA A 414 -4.88 -5.16 -1.19
N GLY A 415 -5.48 -3.96 -1.10
CA GLY A 415 -5.35 -3.06 0.04
C GLY A 415 -6.18 -3.50 1.26
N ILE A 416 -6.23 -2.62 2.27
CA ILE A 416 -6.85 -2.91 3.58
C ILE A 416 -8.31 -2.42 3.71
N GLY A 417 -8.90 -1.88 2.64
CA GLY A 417 -10.27 -1.36 2.64
C GLY A 417 -10.46 -0.02 3.35
N ILE A 418 -9.43 0.85 3.36
CA ILE A 418 -9.47 2.13 4.08
C ILE A 418 -10.49 3.12 3.49
N ASP A 419 -10.61 3.21 2.16
CA ASP A 419 -11.56 4.13 1.51
C ASP A 419 -13.02 3.81 1.91
N ALA A 420 -13.36 2.52 1.97
CA ALA A 420 -14.67 2.06 2.42
C ALA A 420 -14.90 2.35 3.91
N TYR A 421 -13.85 2.28 4.73
CA TYR A 421 -13.91 2.66 6.14
C TYR A 421 -14.11 4.18 6.33
N GLU A 422 -13.38 5.00 5.60
CA GLU A 422 -13.50 6.47 5.68
C GLU A 422 -14.90 6.93 5.25
N ALA A 423 -15.50 6.29 4.24
CA ALA A 423 -16.89 6.53 3.82
C ALA A 423 -17.93 6.30 4.93
N LEU A 424 -17.61 5.50 5.96
CA LEU A 424 -18.47 5.32 7.13
C LEU A 424 -18.60 6.59 7.98
N ASN A 425 -17.65 7.52 7.89
CA ASN A 425 -17.61 8.77 8.66
C ASN A 425 -17.77 8.54 10.17
N LEU A 426 -16.98 7.61 10.72
CA LEU A 426 -17.07 7.25 12.14
C LEU A 426 -16.44 8.33 13.03
N PRO A 427 -17.05 8.68 14.18
CA PRO A 427 -16.39 9.53 15.16
C PRO A 427 -15.18 8.79 15.73
N ALA A 428 -14.01 9.40 15.62
CA ALA A 428 -12.75 8.89 16.13
C ALA A 428 -12.19 9.83 17.20
N ARG A 429 -11.63 9.25 18.27
CA ARG A 429 -10.85 9.99 19.26
C ARG A 429 -9.38 9.64 19.12
N SER A 430 -8.52 10.55 19.57
CA SER A 430 -7.08 10.32 19.53
C SER A 430 -6.72 9.05 20.32
N VAL A 431 -5.93 8.18 19.69
CA VAL A 431 -5.34 6.99 20.30
C VAL A 431 -3.84 7.16 20.33
N LYS A 432 -3.22 6.86 21.48
CA LYS A 432 -1.76 6.85 21.61
C LYS A 432 -1.21 5.53 21.08
N VAL A 433 -0.36 5.59 20.05
CA VAL A 433 0.32 4.44 19.44
C VAL A 433 1.82 4.62 19.65
N ALA A 434 2.46 3.69 20.35
CA ALA A 434 3.90 3.69 20.52
C ALA A 434 4.59 3.00 19.35
N VAL A 435 5.65 3.61 18.83
CA VAL A 435 6.52 3.05 17.79
C VAL A 435 7.85 2.72 18.45
N LEU A 436 8.10 1.43 18.68
CA LEU A 436 9.35 0.92 19.24
C LEU A 436 10.26 0.53 18.08
N ASP A 437 11.18 1.42 17.71
CA ASP A 437 11.94 1.33 16.47
C ASP A 437 13.26 2.13 16.56
N THR A 438 13.81 2.56 15.43
CA THR A 438 15.00 3.42 15.25
C THR A 438 14.76 4.88 15.62
N GLY A 439 13.54 5.27 15.94
CA GLY A 439 13.14 6.64 16.27
C GLY A 439 12.05 7.15 15.34
N VAL A 440 11.66 8.42 15.49
CA VAL A 440 10.73 9.09 14.56
C VAL A 440 11.22 10.51 14.33
N ASP A 441 11.47 10.89 13.08
CA ASP A 441 11.79 12.28 12.74
C ASP A 441 10.51 13.16 12.75
N TYR A 442 10.10 13.57 13.94
CA TYR A 442 8.93 14.43 14.15
C TYR A 442 9.13 15.89 13.70
N ARG A 443 10.31 16.24 13.15
CA ARG A 443 10.56 17.57 12.55
C ARG A 443 9.89 17.71 11.18
N LEU A 444 9.50 16.59 10.56
CA LEU A 444 8.76 16.57 9.31
C LEU A 444 7.35 17.15 9.50
N LEU A 445 6.91 17.94 8.53
CA LEU A 445 5.63 18.63 8.54
C LEU A 445 4.45 17.65 8.69
N ASP A 446 4.56 16.47 8.08
CA ASP A 446 3.59 15.39 8.15
C ASP A 446 3.39 14.82 9.56
N PHE A 447 4.26 15.14 10.53
CA PHE A 447 4.13 14.74 11.93
C PHE A 447 3.79 15.89 12.88
N LYS A 448 3.64 17.12 12.38
CA LYS A 448 3.36 18.30 13.21
C LYS A 448 2.09 18.12 14.05
N GLY A 449 2.24 18.15 15.38
CA GLY A 449 1.13 17.98 16.32
C GLY A 449 0.56 16.55 16.38
N ARG A 450 1.23 15.57 15.77
CA ARG A 450 0.88 14.14 15.84
C ARG A 450 1.75 13.36 16.81
N VAL A 451 2.92 13.87 17.15
CA VAL A 451 3.92 13.16 17.97
C VAL A 451 3.93 13.68 19.40
N ASP A 452 3.94 12.77 20.37
CA ASP A 452 4.06 13.03 21.80
C ASP A 452 5.53 13.26 22.18
N ILE A 453 6.09 14.38 21.71
CA ILE A 453 7.49 14.77 21.92
C ILE A 453 7.80 14.90 23.42
N ALA A 454 6.82 15.33 24.24
CA ALA A 454 7.01 15.50 25.68
C ALA A 454 7.27 14.19 26.42
N ASN A 455 6.90 13.05 25.84
CA ASN A 455 7.12 11.73 26.41
C ASN A 455 7.99 10.85 25.50
N GLU A 456 8.73 11.41 24.53
CA GLU A 456 9.65 10.61 23.74
C GLU A 456 10.71 9.92 24.63
N LYS A 457 11.22 8.78 24.18
CA LYS A 457 12.28 8.10 24.92
C LYS A 457 13.26 7.38 24.00
N ASN A 458 14.54 7.54 24.29
CA ASN A 458 15.62 6.78 23.67
C ASN A 458 16.19 5.81 24.71
N PHE A 459 16.21 4.52 24.40
CA PHE A 459 16.82 3.48 25.25
C PHE A 459 18.15 2.97 24.70
N VAL A 460 18.54 3.38 23.48
CA VAL A 460 19.87 3.12 22.92
C VAL A 460 20.91 3.99 23.62
N ASP A 461 20.55 5.20 24.00
CA ASP A 461 21.34 6.01 24.92
C ASP A 461 21.35 5.34 26.31
N PRO A 462 22.53 4.98 26.87
CA PRO A 462 22.64 4.33 28.17
C PRO A 462 21.98 5.09 29.33
N ASN A 463 21.90 6.41 29.25
CA ASN A 463 21.25 7.27 30.26
C ASN A 463 19.77 7.52 29.94
N GLY A 464 19.37 7.21 28.70
CA GLY A 464 18.05 7.45 28.15
C GLY A 464 17.63 8.92 28.12
N GLU A 465 18.60 9.83 28.06
CA GLU A 465 18.40 11.28 28.00
C GLU A 465 18.46 11.83 26.56
N GLY A 466 18.96 11.04 25.62
CA GLY A 466 18.95 11.37 24.20
C GLY A 466 17.54 11.48 23.59
N SER A 467 17.46 12.23 22.50
CA SER A 467 16.23 12.35 21.70
C SER A 467 15.90 11.03 20.99
N ALA A 468 14.61 10.80 20.70
CA ALA A 468 14.14 9.68 19.89
C ALA A 468 13.97 10.06 18.41
N ILE A 469 14.67 11.11 17.95
CA ILE A 469 14.82 11.41 16.52
C ILE A 469 15.47 10.20 15.82
N ASP A 470 14.96 9.90 14.63
CA ASP A 470 15.41 8.79 13.81
C ASP A 470 16.71 9.14 13.07
N ASP A 471 17.69 8.25 13.18
CA ASP A 471 19.01 8.31 12.56
C ASP A 471 19.26 7.15 11.57
N HIS A 472 18.25 6.32 11.30
CA HIS A 472 18.29 5.22 10.34
C HIS A 472 17.26 5.41 9.22
N GLY A 473 16.02 5.72 9.59
CA GLY A 473 14.90 5.99 8.69
C GLY A 473 13.75 4.98 8.72
N HIS A 474 13.98 3.80 9.29
CA HIS A 474 12.99 2.74 9.35
C HIS A 474 11.80 3.12 10.24
N GLY A 475 12.06 3.73 11.40
CA GLY A 475 11.02 4.09 12.37
C GLY A 475 10.16 5.27 11.90
N THR A 476 10.75 6.23 11.18
CA THR A 476 10.02 7.31 10.50
C THR A 476 9.09 6.76 9.42
N HIS A 477 9.53 5.74 8.67
CA HIS A 477 8.70 5.09 7.65
C HIS A 477 7.50 4.38 8.26
N VAL A 478 7.74 3.58 9.30
CA VAL A 478 6.70 2.90 10.08
C VAL A 478 5.70 3.91 10.68
N ALA A 479 6.19 4.98 11.29
CA ALA A 479 5.36 6.04 11.87
C ALA A 479 4.52 6.77 10.82
N GLY A 480 5.05 6.96 9.61
CA GLY A 480 4.39 7.62 8.49
C GLY A 480 3.15 6.86 8.03
N VAL A 481 3.27 5.53 7.88
CA VAL A 481 2.13 4.64 7.57
C VAL A 481 1.03 4.76 8.62
N ILE A 482 1.40 4.83 9.91
CA ILE A 482 0.43 4.94 11.01
C ILE A 482 -0.28 6.29 10.99
N GLY A 483 0.46 7.40 10.89
CA GLY A 483 -0.04 8.69 11.39
C GLY A 483 0.47 9.96 10.74
N ALA A 484 1.07 9.91 9.54
CA ALA A 484 1.29 11.12 8.76
C ALA A 484 -0.03 11.89 8.55
N ILE A 485 0.02 13.22 8.62
CA ILE A 485 -1.15 14.09 8.49
C ILE A 485 -1.79 13.90 7.12
N GLN A 486 -3.12 13.83 7.10
CA GLN A 486 -3.89 13.75 5.86
C GLN A 486 -4.23 15.14 5.33
N ASN A 487 -4.20 15.30 4.01
CA ASN A 487 -4.64 16.48 3.28
C ASN A 487 -3.91 17.78 3.71
N ASN A 488 -2.62 17.69 4.04
CA ASN A 488 -1.77 18.86 4.31
C ASN A 488 -1.12 19.42 3.03
N GLY A 489 -1.31 18.74 1.89
CA GLY A 489 -0.83 19.18 0.58
C GLY A 489 0.67 18.94 0.37
N THR A 490 1.30 18.10 1.17
CA THR A 490 2.69 17.65 0.96
C THR A 490 2.79 16.14 1.08
N SER A 491 3.93 15.58 0.68
CA SER A 491 4.34 14.18 0.89
C SER A 491 3.20 13.17 0.73
N MET A 492 2.76 12.53 1.81
CA MET A 492 1.91 11.33 1.86
C MET A 492 0.95 11.39 3.05
N ARG A 493 -0.04 10.50 3.11
CA ARG A 493 -1.02 10.45 4.21
C ARG A 493 -0.97 9.16 5.03
N GLY A 494 -1.03 9.26 6.35
CA GLY A 494 -1.13 8.12 7.24
C GLY A 494 -2.54 7.54 7.31
N MET A 495 -2.67 6.38 7.93
CA MET A 495 -3.96 5.69 8.09
C MET A 495 -4.86 6.29 9.18
N MET A 496 -4.26 6.83 10.24
CA MET A 496 -5.02 7.33 11.39
C MET A 496 -5.15 8.86 11.37
N PRO A 497 -6.34 9.43 11.07
CA PRO A 497 -6.55 10.87 11.10
C PRO A 497 -6.55 11.46 12.53
N ALA A 498 -6.62 10.62 13.57
CA ALA A 498 -6.60 11.02 14.98
C ALA A 498 -5.70 10.06 15.79
N VAL A 499 -4.40 10.35 15.80
CA VAL A 499 -3.37 9.57 16.51
C VAL A 499 -2.42 10.50 17.26
N SER A 500 -1.89 9.97 18.36
CA SER A 500 -0.73 10.51 19.08
C SER A 500 0.38 9.45 19.02
N ILE A 501 1.40 9.67 18.21
CA ILE A 501 2.55 8.75 18.07
C ILE A 501 3.48 8.98 19.25
N LEU A 502 3.84 7.93 19.97
CA LEU A 502 4.86 7.95 21.02
C LEU A 502 6.15 7.31 20.48
N PRO A 503 7.20 8.10 20.15
CA PRO A 503 8.47 7.56 19.72
C PRO A 503 9.21 6.91 20.88
N VAL A 504 9.59 5.65 20.71
CA VAL A 504 10.41 4.91 21.68
C VAL A 504 11.58 4.28 20.92
N LYS A 505 12.72 4.96 20.88
CA LYS A 505 13.91 4.48 20.17
C LYS A 505 14.55 3.34 20.95
N VAL A 506 14.47 2.13 20.39
CA VAL A 506 15.05 0.89 20.94
C VAL A 506 16.03 0.23 19.96
N LEU A 507 16.18 0.80 18.76
CA LEU A 507 17.14 0.39 17.74
C LEU A 507 18.08 1.56 17.41
N ASP A 508 19.37 1.27 17.23
CA ASP A 508 20.42 2.23 16.91
C ASP A 508 20.44 2.61 15.42
N ALA A 509 21.41 3.44 15.01
CA ALA A 509 21.56 3.90 13.63
C ALA A 509 21.85 2.78 12.62
N SER A 510 22.22 1.57 13.07
CA SER A 510 22.37 0.37 12.23
C SER A 510 21.11 -0.49 12.16
N GLY A 511 20.04 -0.11 12.87
CA GLY A 511 18.81 -0.88 12.99
C GLY A 511 18.90 -2.01 14.02
N SER A 512 19.95 -2.03 14.84
CA SER A 512 20.18 -3.07 15.86
C SER A 512 19.71 -2.61 17.23
N GLY A 513 19.21 -3.52 18.07
CA GLY A 513 18.81 -3.18 19.43
C GLY A 513 18.93 -4.32 20.41
N ASP A 514 19.22 -3.97 21.66
CA ASP A 514 19.47 -4.94 22.73
C ASP A 514 18.18 -5.35 23.46
N THR A 515 18.19 -6.56 24.01
CA THR A 515 17.02 -7.17 24.64
C THR A 515 16.43 -6.32 25.77
N GLU A 516 17.28 -5.73 26.62
CA GLU A 516 16.88 -4.88 27.73
C GLU A 516 16.30 -3.54 27.26
N GLN A 517 16.80 -2.98 26.16
CA GLN A 517 16.31 -1.72 25.58
C GLN A 517 14.90 -1.91 25.06
N ILE A 518 14.66 -3.00 24.32
CA ILE A 518 13.34 -3.39 23.82
C ILE A 518 12.37 -3.65 24.99
N ALA A 519 12.79 -4.39 26.01
CA ALA A 519 11.97 -4.69 27.17
C ALA A 519 11.59 -3.42 27.96
N LEU A 520 12.54 -2.50 28.18
CA LEU A 520 12.29 -1.21 28.81
C LEU A 520 11.36 -0.34 27.95
N GLY A 521 11.53 -0.36 26.63
CA GLY A 521 10.65 0.31 25.69
C GLY A 521 9.20 -0.15 25.79
N ILE A 522 8.96 -1.47 25.87
CA ILE A 522 7.60 -2.02 26.04
C ILE A 522 7.00 -1.52 27.35
N LYS A 523 7.75 -1.63 28.46
CA LYS A 523 7.29 -1.16 29.77
C LYS A 523 6.92 0.31 29.73
N TYR A 524 7.82 1.14 29.18
CA TYR A 524 7.65 2.58 29.11
C TYR A 524 6.45 2.97 28.28
N ALA A 525 6.26 2.37 27.10
CA ALA A 525 5.10 2.64 26.25
C ALA A 525 3.77 2.37 26.96
N VAL A 526 3.69 1.25 27.69
CA VAL A 526 2.51 0.92 28.50
C VAL A 526 2.27 1.96 29.60
N ASP A 527 3.32 2.31 30.34
CA ASP A 527 3.23 3.26 31.47
C ASP A 527 2.94 4.70 31.00
N ALA A 528 3.41 5.07 29.81
CA ALA A 528 3.12 6.33 29.12
C ALA A 528 1.72 6.38 28.48
N GLY A 529 0.92 5.31 28.66
CA GLY A 529 -0.49 5.27 28.31
C GLY A 529 -0.78 4.88 26.86
N ALA A 530 0.18 4.28 26.15
CA ALA A 530 -0.06 3.74 24.81
C ALA A 530 -1.17 2.68 24.85
N LYS A 531 -1.97 2.63 23.78
CA LYS A 531 -3.01 1.60 23.60
C LYS A 531 -2.62 0.56 22.57
N VAL A 532 -1.70 0.92 21.68
CA VAL A 532 -1.09 0.05 20.69
C VAL A 532 0.42 0.25 20.75
N ILE A 533 1.18 -0.83 20.65
CA ILE A 533 2.64 -0.85 20.54
C ILE A 533 2.96 -1.53 19.19
N ASN A 534 3.56 -0.77 18.29
CA ASN A 534 4.10 -1.27 17.02
C ASN A 534 5.56 -1.70 17.23
N MET A 535 5.87 -2.95 16.90
CA MET A 535 7.22 -3.52 16.95
C MET A 535 7.57 -4.09 15.58
N SER A 536 8.03 -3.24 14.66
CA SER A 536 8.49 -3.63 13.32
C SER A 536 9.92 -4.16 13.38
N LEU A 537 10.16 -5.12 14.28
CA LEU A 537 11.47 -5.69 14.59
C LEU A 537 11.32 -7.17 14.93
N GLY A 538 12.42 -7.92 14.86
CA GLY A 538 12.41 -9.35 15.13
C GLY A 538 13.78 -9.87 15.52
N GLY A 539 13.81 -10.99 16.24
CA GLY A 539 15.02 -11.69 16.61
C GLY A 539 14.72 -13.03 17.31
N SER A 540 15.71 -13.55 18.03
CA SER A 540 15.55 -14.79 18.81
C SER A 540 14.63 -14.63 20.02
N GLU A 541 14.06 -15.74 20.49
CA GLU A 541 13.17 -15.74 21.66
C GLU A 541 13.86 -15.18 22.92
N SER A 542 13.13 -14.33 23.65
CA SER A 542 13.59 -13.75 24.91
C SER A 542 12.53 -13.81 26.00
N ARG A 543 12.88 -14.43 27.14
CA ARG A 543 12.01 -14.47 28.32
C ARG A 543 11.76 -13.08 28.91
N THR A 544 12.75 -12.20 28.83
CA THR A 544 12.65 -10.82 29.35
C THR A 544 11.65 -10.02 28.55
N ILE A 545 11.75 -10.06 27.21
CA ILE A 545 10.77 -9.43 26.33
C ILE A 545 9.40 -10.08 26.54
N GLY A 546 9.30 -11.41 26.64
CA GLY A 546 8.04 -12.11 26.91
C GLY A 546 7.34 -11.72 28.21
N TYR A 547 8.11 -11.46 29.27
CA TYR A 547 7.59 -10.94 30.52
C TYR A 547 7.00 -9.53 30.34
N MET A 548 7.62 -8.67 29.53
CA MET A 548 7.11 -7.33 29.21
C MET A 548 5.93 -7.35 28.22
N LEU A 549 5.88 -8.28 27.27
CA LEU A 549 4.71 -8.49 26.42
C LEU A 549 3.49 -8.90 27.25
N LYS A 550 3.68 -9.79 28.24
CA LYS A 550 2.63 -10.13 29.20
C LYS A 550 2.21 -8.91 30.02
N TYR A 551 3.16 -8.08 30.46
CA TYR A 551 2.87 -6.84 31.19
C TYR A 551 1.94 -5.90 30.40
N ALA A 552 2.21 -5.73 29.10
CA ALA A 552 1.36 -4.97 28.18
C ALA A 552 -0.03 -5.59 28.04
N TYR A 553 -0.09 -6.91 27.82
CA TYR A 553 -1.33 -7.67 27.70
C TYR A 553 -2.23 -7.54 28.93
N ASP A 554 -1.68 -7.73 30.13
CA ASP A 554 -2.42 -7.65 31.40
C ASP A 554 -3.00 -6.24 31.65
N ARG A 555 -2.44 -5.22 31.00
CA ARG A 555 -2.89 -3.82 31.06
C ARG A 555 -3.79 -3.42 29.88
N GLY A 556 -4.13 -4.37 29.02
CA GLY A 556 -5.02 -4.14 27.88
C GLY A 556 -4.37 -3.34 26.75
N VAL A 557 -3.04 -3.34 26.66
CA VAL A 557 -2.31 -2.73 25.54
C VAL A 557 -2.09 -3.78 24.47
N VAL A 558 -2.43 -3.45 23.22
CA VAL A 558 -2.27 -4.36 22.08
C VAL A 558 -0.86 -4.21 21.52
N VAL A 559 -0.09 -5.30 21.48
CA VAL A 559 1.23 -5.33 20.82
C VAL A 559 1.06 -5.95 19.44
N VAL A 560 1.64 -5.34 18.42
CA VAL A 560 1.63 -5.79 17.03
C VAL A 560 3.08 -5.91 16.55
N ALA A 561 3.48 -7.05 15.98
CA ALA A 561 4.87 -7.27 15.58
C ALA A 561 5.03 -8.03 14.25
N ALA A 562 6.16 -7.76 13.58
CA ALA A 562 6.54 -8.32 12.28
C ALA A 562 6.97 -9.79 12.38
N THR A 563 6.52 -10.65 11.46
CA THR A 563 6.86 -12.10 11.49
C THR A 563 8.29 -12.42 11.09
N GLY A 564 8.97 -11.55 10.31
CA GLY A 564 10.31 -11.78 9.77
C GLY A 564 10.33 -11.80 8.23
N ASN A 565 11.52 -11.68 7.63
CA ASN A 565 11.70 -11.44 6.19
C ASN A 565 12.58 -12.51 5.49
N ASP A 566 12.66 -13.70 6.06
CA ASP A 566 13.53 -14.79 5.60
C ASP A 566 12.80 -15.79 4.68
N GLY A 567 11.48 -15.64 4.53
CA GLY A 567 10.62 -16.63 3.87
C GLY A 567 10.49 -17.94 4.65
N ASP A 568 10.86 -17.93 5.93
CA ASP A 568 10.94 -19.12 6.78
C ASP A 568 9.58 -19.50 7.37
N SER A 569 9.42 -20.80 7.66
CA SER A 569 8.25 -21.37 8.33
C SER A 569 8.23 -21.16 9.84
N SER A 570 9.10 -20.27 10.35
CA SER A 570 9.21 -19.91 11.76
C SER A 570 9.12 -18.40 11.96
N LEU A 571 8.34 -17.98 12.97
CA LEU A 571 8.10 -16.58 13.27
C LEU A 571 9.19 -16.03 14.19
N SER A 572 9.73 -14.88 13.83
CA SER A 572 10.63 -14.11 14.69
C SER A 572 9.96 -13.69 16.00
N TYR A 573 10.74 -13.53 17.05
CA TYR A 573 10.28 -12.97 18.32
C TYR A 573 10.41 -11.44 18.29
N PRO A 574 9.40 -10.65 18.71
CA PRO A 574 8.25 -11.00 19.56
C PRO A 574 6.96 -11.42 18.85
N ALA A 575 6.93 -11.55 17.53
CA ALA A 575 5.72 -11.93 16.80
C ALA A 575 5.21 -13.33 17.16
N SER A 576 6.10 -14.30 17.39
CA SER A 576 5.73 -15.65 17.86
C SER A 576 5.15 -15.71 19.30
N SER A 577 5.12 -14.60 20.03
CA SER A 577 4.53 -14.55 21.38
C SER A 577 3.00 -14.55 21.31
N LYS A 578 2.34 -15.41 22.11
CA LYS A 578 0.87 -15.42 22.27
C LYS A 578 0.26 -14.08 22.76
N TYR A 579 1.07 -13.18 23.30
CA TYR A 579 0.62 -11.85 23.76
C TYR A 579 0.69 -10.78 22.67
N THR A 580 1.20 -11.14 21.49
CA THR A 580 1.42 -10.25 20.35
C THR A 580 0.47 -10.61 19.22
N ILE A 581 0.02 -9.62 18.45
CA ILE A 581 -0.61 -9.84 17.14
C ILE A 581 0.51 -9.88 16.09
N SER A 582 0.76 -11.05 15.51
CA SER A 582 1.83 -11.24 14.52
C SER A 582 1.36 -10.86 13.11
N VAL A 583 2.21 -10.19 12.34
CA VAL A 583 1.83 -9.65 11.02
C VAL A 583 2.80 -10.08 9.93
N GLY A 584 2.29 -10.83 8.96
CA GLY A 584 3.00 -11.15 7.71
C GLY A 584 2.72 -10.12 6.60
N ALA A 585 3.47 -10.20 5.50
CA ALA A 585 3.44 -9.22 4.41
C ALA A 585 2.69 -9.71 3.18
N THR A 586 1.93 -8.81 2.54
CA THR A 586 1.37 -8.99 1.19
C THR A 586 1.93 -8.00 0.19
N ASN A 587 1.75 -8.30 -1.09
CA ASN A 587 2.16 -7.44 -2.20
C ASN A 587 0.96 -6.89 -3.00
N THR A 588 1.27 -6.12 -4.05
CA THR A 588 0.28 -5.46 -4.91
C THR A 588 -0.64 -6.44 -5.65
N PHE A 589 -0.32 -7.73 -5.71
CA PHE A 589 -1.20 -8.76 -6.28
C PHE A 589 -2.20 -9.34 -5.28
N GLY A 590 -2.18 -8.89 -4.02
CA GLY A 590 -3.07 -9.40 -2.98
C GLY A 590 -2.69 -10.79 -2.46
N ILE A 591 -1.46 -11.23 -2.71
CA ILE A 591 -0.88 -12.49 -2.18
C ILE A 591 0.18 -12.20 -1.13
N VAL A 592 0.52 -13.22 -0.34
CA VAL A 592 1.63 -13.15 0.62
C VAL A 592 2.95 -12.97 -0.12
N SER A 593 3.81 -12.08 0.39
CA SER A 593 5.13 -11.83 -0.18
C SER A 593 6.07 -13.01 0.07
N ASP A 594 6.94 -13.31 -0.89
CA ASP A 594 7.88 -14.43 -0.88
C ASP A 594 8.85 -14.42 0.31
N TYR A 595 9.27 -13.23 0.74
CA TYR A 595 10.11 -13.05 1.93
C TYR A 595 9.37 -13.16 3.26
N SER A 596 8.02 -13.17 3.28
CA SER A 596 7.28 -13.13 4.55
C SER A 596 7.47 -14.44 5.32
N ASN A 597 8.00 -14.37 6.54
CA ASN A 597 7.96 -15.52 7.43
C ASN A 597 6.50 -15.90 7.71
N HIS A 598 6.27 -17.20 7.78
CA HIS A 598 4.96 -17.83 7.83
C HIS A 598 4.97 -19.01 8.81
N GLY A 599 3.83 -19.68 8.97
CA GLY A 599 3.70 -20.86 9.83
C GLY A 599 2.67 -20.70 10.94
N TYR A 600 2.69 -21.59 11.93
CA TYR A 600 1.77 -21.53 13.06
C TYR A 600 2.03 -20.29 13.92
N GLY A 601 0.97 -19.53 14.21
CA GLY A 601 1.03 -18.32 15.04
C GLY A 601 0.80 -17.02 14.27
N VAL A 602 0.85 -17.01 12.93
CA VAL A 602 0.47 -15.86 12.10
C VAL A 602 -1.01 -15.49 12.31
N ASP A 603 -1.28 -14.37 12.96
CA ASP A 603 -2.63 -13.84 13.11
C ASP A 603 -3.21 -13.35 11.77
N VAL A 604 -2.55 -12.42 11.09
CA VAL A 604 -3.04 -11.80 9.86
C VAL A 604 -1.88 -11.36 8.97
N VAL A 605 -2.17 -11.11 7.69
CA VAL A 605 -1.25 -10.46 6.75
C VAL A 605 -1.75 -9.08 6.33
N ALA A 606 -0.83 -8.19 5.95
CA ALA A 606 -1.12 -6.83 5.52
C ALA A 606 -0.09 -6.33 4.49
N PRO A 607 -0.37 -5.23 3.75
CA PRO A 607 0.54 -4.68 2.74
C PRO A 607 1.97 -4.44 3.27
N GLY A 608 2.95 -5.14 2.71
CA GLY A 608 4.35 -5.06 3.11
C GLY A 608 5.34 -4.84 1.95
N THR A 609 4.95 -5.09 0.69
CA THR A 609 5.79 -4.79 -0.49
C THR A 609 5.39 -3.47 -1.16
N LYS A 610 6.37 -2.69 -1.60
CA LYS A 610 6.22 -1.37 -2.24
C LYS A 610 5.40 -0.43 -1.39
N VAL A 611 5.67 -0.37 -0.09
CA VAL A 611 4.96 0.53 0.83
C VAL A 611 5.64 1.90 0.79
N ALA A 612 4.93 2.90 0.27
CA ALA A 612 5.40 4.28 0.23
C ALA A 612 5.25 4.93 1.60
N SER A 613 6.36 5.41 2.18
CA SER A 613 6.31 6.23 3.40
C SER A 613 7.51 7.17 3.57
N LEU A 614 7.44 8.00 4.61
CA LEU A 614 8.40 9.06 4.94
C LEU A 614 9.72 8.49 5.46
N VAL A 615 10.83 9.16 5.16
CA VAL A 615 12.14 8.94 5.79
C VAL A 615 12.69 10.28 6.34
N PRO A 616 13.70 10.28 7.23
CA PRO A 616 14.15 11.48 7.96
C PRO A 616 14.56 12.65 7.07
N ASN A 617 15.10 12.34 5.90
CA ASN A 617 15.42 13.35 4.88
C ASN A 617 14.18 13.93 4.17
N GLY A 618 12.95 13.65 4.65
CA GLY A 618 11.71 14.19 4.12
C GLY A 618 11.23 13.60 2.79
N ASN A 619 11.97 12.67 2.19
CA ASN A 619 11.49 11.97 1.00
C ASN A 619 10.38 10.97 1.36
N VAL A 620 9.53 10.69 0.37
CA VAL A 620 8.67 9.50 0.37
C VAL A 620 9.35 8.42 -0.47
N VAL A 621 9.59 7.26 0.12
CA VAL A 621 10.29 6.12 -0.50
C VAL A 621 9.50 4.83 -0.37
N TYR A 622 9.74 3.88 -1.27
CA TYR A 622 9.27 2.52 -1.15
C TYR A 622 10.23 1.69 -0.29
N MET A 623 9.67 0.96 0.69
CA MET A 623 10.34 -0.12 1.40
C MET A 623 9.51 -1.41 1.33
N ASP A 624 10.20 -2.55 1.48
CA ASP A 624 9.64 -3.90 1.48
C ASP A 624 9.91 -4.57 2.83
N GLY A 625 8.91 -5.23 3.43
CA GLY A 625 9.09 -6.02 4.65
C GLY A 625 7.82 -6.25 5.45
N THR A 626 7.82 -7.28 6.31
CA THR A 626 6.81 -7.47 7.36
C THR A 626 6.81 -6.31 8.37
N SER A 627 7.93 -5.59 8.47
CA SER A 627 8.05 -4.30 9.13
C SER A 627 7.10 -3.23 8.59
N MET A 628 6.82 -3.22 7.28
CA MET A 628 5.89 -2.28 6.64
C MET A 628 4.44 -2.78 6.72
N ALA A 629 4.22 -4.09 6.86
CA ALA A 629 2.89 -4.66 7.10
C ALA A 629 2.37 -4.38 8.52
N THR A 630 3.25 -4.48 9.52
CA THR A 630 2.96 -4.25 10.94
C THR A 630 2.26 -2.90 11.24
N PRO A 631 2.72 -1.74 10.74
CA PRO A 631 2.06 -0.45 10.98
C PRO A 631 0.65 -0.36 10.38
N HIS A 632 0.36 -1.09 9.30
CA HIS A 632 -1.01 -1.16 8.78
C HIS A 632 -1.95 -1.79 9.81
N VAL A 633 -1.56 -2.93 10.41
CA VAL A 633 -2.35 -3.60 11.45
C VAL A 633 -2.41 -2.75 12.72
N SER A 634 -1.30 -2.14 13.15
CA SER A 634 -1.27 -1.20 14.28
C SER A 634 -2.27 -0.06 14.09
N ALA A 635 -2.35 0.50 12.88
CA ALA A 635 -3.32 1.53 12.55
C ALA A 635 -4.77 1.01 12.49
N VAL A 636 -5.02 -0.19 11.96
CA VAL A 636 -6.35 -0.83 12.03
C VAL A 636 -6.80 -0.99 13.49
N VAL A 637 -5.92 -1.51 14.36
CA VAL A 637 -6.20 -1.64 15.79
C VAL A 637 -6.45 -0.27 16.42
N GLY A 638 -5.63 0.73 16.08
CA GLY A 638 -5.80 2.11 16.54
C GLY A 638 -7.15 2.71 16.13
N LEU A 639 -7.61 2.51 14.89
CA LEU A 639 -8.91 2.95 14.39
C LEU A 639 -10.06 2.23 15.13
N LEU A 640 -9.96 0.93 15.36
CA LEU A 640 -10.95 0.17 16.14
C LEU A 640 -11.03 0.68 17.58
N LEU A 641 -9.89 0.88 18.23
CA LEU A 641 -9.82 1.45 19.58
C LEU A 641 -10.32 2.88 19.61
N SER A 642 -10.09 3.70 18.59
CA SER A 642 -10.59 5.07 18.51
C SER A 642 -12.12 5.13 18.60
N THR A 643 -12.81 4.13 18.03
CA THR A 643 -14.28 4.04 18.07
C THR A 643 -14.79 3.30 19.31
N ARG A 644 -14.05 2.30 19.82
CA ARG A 644 -14.43 1.52 21.02
C ARG A 644 -13.24 1.32 22.00
N PRO A 645 -13.07 2.20 23.00
CA PRO A 645 -11.94 2.16 23.95
C PRO A 645 -11.81 0.90 24.76
N THR A 646 -12.96 0.28 25.02
CA THR A 646 -13.12 -0.78 26.00
C THR A 646 -12.82 -2.16 25.40
N LEU A 647 -12.42 -2.21 24.12
CA LEU A 647 -11.95 -3.43 23.47
C LEU A 647 -10.78 -4.02 24.25
N LYS A 648 -10.91 -5.30 24.62
CA LYS A 648 -9.81 -6.08 25.18
C LYS A 648 -8.92 -6.63 24.06
N VAL A 649 -7.68 -6.97 24.39
CA VAL A 649 -6.71 -7.54 23.42
C VAL A 649 -7.29 -8.73 22.66
N GLU A 650 -7.90 -9.70 23.36
CA GLU A 650 -8.52 -10.86 22.69
C GLU A 650 -9.74 -10.50 21.85
N GLU A 651 -10.50 -9.47 22.22
CA GLU A 651 -11.63 -9.03 21.39
C GLU A 651 -11.14 -8.39 20.10
N VAL A 652 -10.00 -7.68 20.13
CA VAL A 652 -9.33 -7.15 18.94
C VAL A 652 -8.80 -8.29 18.09
N ARG A 653 -8.03 -9.21 18.67
CA ARG A 653 -7.44 -10.37 17.96
C ARG A 653 -8.53 -11.18 17.25
N GLN A 654 -9.58 -11.58 17.97
CA GLN A 654 -10.71 -12.33 17.42
C GLN A 654 -11.50 -11.55 16.37
N LEU A 655 -11.59 -10.22 16.51
CA LEU A 655 -12.24 -9.40 15.50
C LEU A 655 -11.44 -9.44 14.19
N LEU A 656 -10.11 -9.24 14.26
CA LEU A 656 -9.23 -9.31 13.10
C LEU A 656 -9.33 -10.69 12.42
N HIS A 657 -9.24 -11.79 13.18
CA HIS A 657 -9.36 -13.15 12.64
C HIS A 657 -10.69 -13.41 11.94
N ARG A 658 -11.81 -13.01 12.57
CA ARG A 658 -13.15 -13.26 12.05
C ARG A 658 -13.44 -12.49 10.77
N THR A 659 -12.86 -11.30 10.63
CA THR A 659 -13.11 -10.40 9.50
C THR A 659 -11.99 -10.38 8.46
N ALA A 660 -10.92 -11.14 8.68
CA ALA A 660 -9.84 -11.30 7.73
C ALA A 660 -10.37 -11.89 6.42
N GLU A 661 -9.93 -11.30 5.33
CA GLU A 661 -10.28 -11.72 3.98
C GLU A 661 -9.29 -12.77 3.51
N PRO A 662 -9.72 -13.80 2.75
CA PRO A 662 -8.79 -14.64 2.02
C PRO A 662 -7.89 -13.78 1.13
N VAL A 663 -6.61 -14.15 1.03
CA VAL A 663 -5.69 -13.59 0.03
C VAL A 663 -6.13 -14.00 -1.38
N ALA A 664 -5.75 -13.23 -2.40
CA ALA A 664 -6.22 -13.41 -3.79
C ALA A 664 -5.92 -14.81 -4.34
N PHE A 665 -4.84 -15.43 -3.87
CA PHE A 665 -4.50 -16.81 -4.07
C PHE A 665 -4.13 -17.41 -2.71
N SER A 666 -4.99 -18.24 -2.13
CA SER A 666 -4.55 -19.21 -1.12
C SER A 666 -3.68 -20.23 -1.85
N GLY A 667 -2.64 -20.76 -1.21
CA GLY A 667 -1.84 -21.87 -1.73
C GLY A 667 -2.63 -23.18 -1.78
N GLY A 668 -3.80 -23.16 -2.44
CA GLY A 668 -4.83 -24.18 -2.35
C GLY A 668 -5.64 -24.03 -1.07
N ASP A 669 -6.96 -23.95 -1.20
CA ASP A 669 -7.84 -24.39 -0.13
C ASP A 669 -7.32 -25.74 0.37
N ALA A 670 -6.95 -25.84 1.66
CA ALA A 670 -6.73 -27.10 2.33
C ALA A 670 -8.05 -27.88 2.34
N THR A 671 -8.36 -28.47 1.19
CA THR A 671 -9.34 -29.51 1.06
C THR A 671 -8.72 -30.73 1.71
N GLU A 672 -9.39 -31.27 2.72
CA GLU A 672 -9.06 -32.57 3.30
C GLU A 672 -8.76 -33.55 2.16
N GLY A 673 -7.50 -33.98 2.04
CA GLY A 673 -7.12 -35.12 1.21
C GLY A 673 -6.40 -34.87 -0.12
N MET A 674 -5.66 -33.77 -0.30
CA MET A 674 -4.53 -33.80 -1.27
C MET A 674 -3.28 -34.30 -0.55
N SER A 675 -2.77 -35.47 -0.95
CA SER A 675 -1.40 -35.84 -0.61
C SER A 675 -0.47 -34.82 -1.25
N TYR A 676 0.34 -34.17 -0.41
CA TYR A 676 1.24 -33.08 -0.78
C TYR A 676 2.45 -33.64 -1.55
N GLU A 677 2.29 -33.90 -2.85
CA GLU A 677 3.36 -34.42 -3.72
C GLU A 677 4.50 -33.41 -4.05
N ASP A 678 4.52 -32.22 -3.43
CA ASP A 678 5.52 -31.16 -3.67
C ASP A 678 6.52 -30.96 -2.50
N GLY A 679 6.90 -32.04 -1.81
CA GLY A 679 8.04 -32.02 -0.88
C GLY A 679 7.82 -31.30 0.46
N LEU A 680 6.59 -30.85 0.74
CA LEU A 680 6.17 -30.34 2.06
C LEU A 680 5.86 -31.45 3.09
N ASP A 681 5.76 -32.71 2.66
CA ASP A 681 5.51 -33.87 3.53
C ASP A 681 6.57 -34.02 4.65
N TYR A 682 7.82 -33.59 4.41
CA TYR A 682 8.91 -33.76 5.39
C TYR A 682 8.81 -32.83 6.61
N PHE A 683 8.01 -31.76 6.55
CA PHE A 683 7.87 -30.79 7.66
C PHE A 683 6.58 -30.95 8.47
N MET A 684 5.53 -31.57 7.90
CA MET A 684 4.26 -31.79 8.62
C MET A 684 4.17 -33.16 9.31
N GLU A 685 5.05 -34.12 8.99
CA GLU A 685 5.06 -35.43 9.67
C GLU A 685 5.37 -35.33 11.18
N ASP A 686 6.01 -34.25 11.65
CA ASP A 686 6.39 -34.06 13.06
C ASP A 686 5.47 -33.10 13.86
N SER A 687 4.46 -32.46 13.24
CA SER A 687 3.51 -31.59 13.96
C SER A 687 2.15 -32.27 14.15
N GLU A 688 1.90 -32.82 15.34
CA GLU A 688 0.62 -33.48 15.71
C GLU A 688 -0.60 -32.53 15.84
N GLU A 689 -0.48 -31.22 15.56
CA GLU A 689 -1.55 -30.24 15.78
C GLU A 689 -2.36 -29.92 14.50
N GLU A 690 -3.65 -30.26 14.51
CA GLU A 690 -4.61 -29.80 13.48
C GLU A 690 -4.68 -28.26 13.45
N LEU A 691 -4.53 -27.67 12.25
CA LEU A 691 -4.64 -26.22 12.08
C LEU A 691 -6.03 -25.71 12.52
N PRO A 692 -6.11 -24.53 13.16
CA PRO A 692 -7.39 -23.92 13.51
C PRO A 692 -8.28 -23.72 12.28
N PHE A 693 -9.59 -23.77 12.47
CA PHE A 693 -10.53 -23.48 11.39
C PHE A 693 -10.29 -22.09 10.77
N ASN A 694 -10.30 -22.01 9.43
CA ASN A 694 -9.99 -20.85 8.58
C ASN A 694 -8.52 -20.36 8.62
N TYR A 695 -7.64 -21.12 9.26
CA TYR A 695 -6.23 -20.82 9.28
C TYR A 695 -5.54 -21.41 8.05
N ASP A 696 -4.70 -20.61 7.41
CA ASP A 696 -3.83 -20.97 6.31
C ASP A 696 -2.37 -20.85 6.78
N TYR A 697 -1.55 -21.85 6.48
CA TYR A 697 -0.17 -21.90 7.01
C TYR A 697 0.70 -20.72 6.53
N ILE A 698 0.36 -20.13 5.37
CA ILE A 698 1.11 -19.03 4.76
C ILE A 698 0.56 -17.66 5.18
N SER A 699 -0.76 -17.51 5.22
CA SER A 699 -1.45 -16.22 5.41
C SER A 699 -2.16 -16.06 6.76
N GLY A 700 -2.05 -17.04 7.66
CA GLY A 700 -2.73 -17.02 8.94
C GLY A 700 -4.25 -17.06 8.76
N TYR A 701 -4.98 -16.16 9.42
CA TYR A 701 -6.42 -16.03 9.20
C TYR A 701 -6.79 -15.27 7.90
N GLY A 702 -5.79 -14.69 7.22
CA GLY A 702 -5.93 -13.94 5.99
C GLY A 702 -5.52 -12.47 6.11
N LYS A 703 -5.84 -11.70 5.07
CA LYS A 703 -5.52 -10.28 4.94
C LYS A 703 -6.46 -9.43 5.80
N VAL A 704 -5.89 -8.48 6.53
CA VAL A 704 -6.67 -7.54 7.35
C VAL A 704 -7.56 -6.62 6.48
N ASN A 705 -8.79 -6.36 6.94
CA ASN A 705 -9.70 -5.39 6.34
C ASN A 705 -10.37 -4.50 7.42
N VAL A 706 -10.02 -3.22 7.44
CA VAL A 706 -10.50 -2.29 8.49
C VAL A 706 -11.99 -1.98 8.37
N HIS A 707 -12.52 -1.93 7.14
CA HIS A 707 -13.94 -1.68 6.91
C HIS A 707 -14.81 -2.83 7.45
N TYR A 708 -14.40 -4.09 7.22
CA TYR A 708 -15.10 -5.26 7.76
C TYR A 708 -14.98 -5.32 9.28
N ALA A 709 -13.79 -5.15 9.84
CA ALA A 709 -13.60 -5.14 11.29
C ALA A 709 -14.47 -4.08 11.98
N ALA A 710 -14.45 -2.84 11.48
CA ALA A 710 -15.27 -1.75 12.03
C ALA A 710 -16.78 -1.97 11.84
N SER A 711 -17.18 -2.51 10.69
CA SER A 711 -18.58 -2.86 10.41
C SER A 711 -19.09 -3.96 11.34
N MET A 712 -18.33 -5.04 11.51
CA MET A 712 -18.64 -6.14 12.42
C MET A 712 -18.82 -5.64 13.87
N LEU A 713 -17.94 -4.72 14.30
CA LEU A 713 -17.99 -4.10 15.61
C LEU A 713 -19.29 -3.31 15.86
N ARG A 714 -19.77 -2.59 14.85
CA ARG A 714 -20.98 -1.75 14.92
C ARG A 714 -22.27 -2.53 14.70
N LEU A 715 -22.23 -3.58 13.89
CA LEU A 715 -23.36 -4.47 13.67
C LEU A 715 -23.63 -5.39 14.88
N TYR A 716 -22.64 -5.54 15.77
CA TYR A 716 -22.68 -6.46 16.91
C TYR A 716 -23.04 -7.89 16.50
N ALA A 717 -22.58 -8.31 15.31
CA ALA A 717 -22.98 -9.59 14.74
C ALA A 717 -22.33 -10.77 15.49
N LYS A 718 -23.19 -11.66 15.97
CA LYS A 718 -22.85 -12.89 16.69
C LYS A 718 -23.62 -14.05 16.06
N PRO A 719 -22.99 -14.83 15.16
CA PRO A 719 -23.63 -15.98 14.56
C PRO A 719 -23.83 -17.08 15.60
N GLY A 720 -24.91 -17.84 15.43
CA GLY A 720 -25.12 -19.10 16.15
C GLY A 720 -24.26 -20.20 15.53
N ILE A 721 -23.91 -21.19 16.36
CA ILE A 721 -23.17 -22.37 15.90
C ILE A 721 -24.01 -23.13 14.87
N VAL A 722 -23.41 -23.41 13.70
CA VAL A 722 -24.02 -24.24 12.67
C VAL A 722 -23.55 -25.68 12.86
N ARG A 723 -24.52 -26.60 12.90
CA ARG A 723 -24.27 -28.04 12.99
C ARG A 723 -24.83 -28.74 11.78
N ASP A 724 -24.25 -29.90 11.48
CA ASP A 724 -24.65 -30.79 10.39
C ASP A 724 -26.12 -31.29 10.45
N ASN A 725 -26.78 -31.06 11.57
CA ASN A 725 -28.17 -31.41 11.82
C ASN A 725 -29.10 -30.22 12.02
N SER A 726 -28.56 -29.01 11.91
CA SER A 726 -29.34 -27.77 11.92
C SER A 726 -29.77 -27.47 10.49
N THR A 727 -31.07 -27.20 10.30
CA THR A 727 -31.59 -26.67 9.03
C THR A 727 -31.77 -25.15 9.08
N VAL A 728 -31.57 -24.55 10.26
CA VAL A 728 -31.76 -23.13 10.52
C VAL A 728 -30.45 -22.51 10.99
N PHE A 729 -30.00 -21.49 10.28
CA PHE A 729 -28.98 -20.56 10.75
C PHE A 729 -29.63 -19.47 11.59
N SER A 730 -29.00 -19.05 12.67
CA SER A 730 -29.47 -17.90 13.46
C SER A 730 -28.30 -16.99 13.81
N ALA A 731 -28.56 -15.70 13.95
CA ALA A 731 -27.57 -14.74 14.43
C ALA A 731 -28.24 -13.65 15.24
N SER A 732 -27.51 -13.12 16.23
CA SER A 732 -27.85 -11.83 16.85
C SER A 732 -27.07 -10.75 16.11
N VAL A 733 -27.75 -9.73 15.60
CA VAL A 733 -27.15 -8.65 14.81
C VAL A 733 -28.11 -7.46 14.83
N GLN A 734 -27.60 -6.23 14.77
CA GLN A 734 -28.41 -5.01 14.78
C GLN A 734 -29.66 -5.12 13.87
N SER A 735 -30.82 -4.66 14.36
CA SER A 735 -32.09 -4.72 13.61
C SER A 735 -32.00 -3.98 12.28
N GLY A 736 -32.63 -4.51 11.23
CA GLY A 736 -32.57 -3.94 9.87
C GLY A 736 -31.35 -4.38 9.06
N THR A 737 -30.50 -5.27 9.60
CA THR A 737 -29.35 -5.82 8.88
C THR A 737 -29.78 -7.00 8.02
N ASN A 738 -29.49 -6.96 6.74
CA ASN A 738 -29.61 -8.10 5.84
C ASN A 738 -28.47 -9.08 6.10
N VAL A 739 -28.84 -10.33 6.37
CA VAL A 739 -27.89 -11.43 6.59
C VAL A 739 -28.06 -12.43 5.48
N THR A 740 -26.96 -12.76 4.79
CA THR A 740 -26.96 -13.72 3.70
C THR A 740 -25.93 -14.81 3.97
N VAL A 741 -26.34 -16.06 3.85
CA VAL A 741 -25.50 -17.24 4.09
C VAL A 741 -25.22 -17.93 2.76
N TYR A 742 -23.95 -18.23 2.51
CA TYR A 742 -23.45 -18.89 1.32
C TYR A 742 -22.71 -20.18 1.67
N ASN A 743 -22.73 -21.14 0.74
CA ASN A 743 -21.83 -22.29 0.68
C ASN A 743 -21.11 -22.23 -0.67
N GLY A 744 -19.81 -21.92 -0.66
CA GLY A 744 -19.10 -21.42 -1.84
C GLY A 744 -19.80 -20.18 -2.41
N GLU A 745 -20.13 -20.20 -3.70
CA GLU A 745 -20.89 -19.14 -4.36
C GLU A 745 -22.41 -19.29 -4.22
N LYS A 746 -22.88 -20.47 -3.81
CA LYS A 746 -24.32 -20.76 -3.71
C LYS A 746 -24.91 -20.05 -2.50
N ARG A 747 -25.80 -19.08 -2.76
CA ARG A 747 -26.64 -18.46 -1.73
C ARG A 747 -27.62 -19.49 -1.17
N LEU A 748 -27.46 -19.83 0.12
CA LEU A 748 -28.37 -20.74 0.84
C LEU A 748 -29.63 -20.01 1.30
N ALA A 749 -29.47 -18.85 1.93
CA ALA A 749 -30.58 -18.06 2.44
C ALA A 749 -30.20 -16.58 2.60
N THR A 750 -31.20 -15.72 2.61
CA THR A 750 -31.06 -14.31 2.96
C THR A 750 -32.26 -13.84 3.78
N GLY A 751 -32.06 -12.89 4.68
CA GLY A 751 -33.16 -12.24 5.39
C GLY A 751 -32.70 -11.12 6.30
N THR A 752 -33.63 -10.23 6.62
CA THR A 752 -33.38 -9.05 7.46
C THR A 752 -33.62 -9.35 8.92
N SER A 753 -32.71 -8.93 9.79
CA SER A 753 -32.87 -9.05 11.24
C SER A 753 -34.00 -8.17 11.77
N LYS A 754 -34.76 -8.71 12.72
CA LYS A 754 -35.81 -8.00 13.47
C LYS A 754 -35.55 -8.17 14.96
N GLN A 755 -35.71 -7.09 15.75
CA GLN A 755 -35.44 -7.13 17.20
C GLN A 755 -34.05 -7.70 17.52
N ALA A 756 -33.06 -7.27 16.73
CA ALA A 756 -31.66 -7.68 16.81
C ALA A 756 -31.38 -9.19 16.59
N ARG A 757 -32.30 -9.92 15.92
CA ARG A 757 -32.12 -11.35 15.62
C ARG A 757 -32.57 -11.70 14.21
N VAL A 758 -31.96 -12.72 13.63
CA VAL A 758 -32.38 -13.34 12.37
C VAL A 758 -32.34 -14.86 12.51
N ALA A 759 -33.28 -15.53 11.86
CA ALA A 759 -33.29 -16.98 11.70
C ALA A 759 -33.62 -17.31 10.24
N LEU A 760 -32.78 -18.09 9.58
CA LEU A 760 -32.83 -18.37 8.15
C LEU A 760 -32.82 -19.88 7.94
N ASN A 761 -33.73 -20.39 7.12
CA ASN A 761 -33.69 -21.79 6.71
C ASN A 761 -32.60 -21.96 5.65
N ILE A 762 -31.51 -22.64 6.00
CA ILE A 762 -30.36 -22.90 5.11
C ILE A 762 -30.30 -24.35 4.62
N GLY A 763 -31.25 -25.20 5.07
CA GLY A 763 -31.16 -26.65 4.87
C GLY A 763 -29.99 -27.27 5.64
N ALA A 764 -29.95 -28.60 5.71
CA ALA A 764 -28.84 -29.30 6.37
C ALA A 764 -27.56 -29.18 5.54
N GLN A 765 -26.45 -28.91 6.21
CA GLN A 765 -25.11 -28.84 5.62
C GLN A 765 -24.27 -30.03 6.10
N LYS A 766 -23.24 -30.41 5.34
CA LYS A 766 -22.32 -31.48 5.77
C LYS A 766 -21.38 -30.95 6.86
N ALA A 767 -21.01 -31.80 7.82
CA ALA A 767 -19.93 -31.46 8.74
C ALA A 767 -18.64 -31.21 7.94
N GLY A 768 -17.78 -30.28 8.38
CA GLY A 768 -16.58 -29.86 7.66
C GLY A 768 -16.84 -28.77 6.60
N THR A 769 -18.10 -28.47 6.27
CA THR A 769 -18.41 -27.40 5.30
C THR A 769 -18.12 -26.01 5.88
N THR A 770 -17.44 -25.17 5.12
CA THR A 770 -17.27 -23.73 5.41
C THR A 770 -18.42 -22.93 4.81
N LEU A 771 -19.14 -22.18 5.66
CA LEU A 771 -20.17 -21.23 5.23
C LEU A 771 -19.63 -19.81 5.30
N ARG A 772 -19.94 -18.99 4.29
CA ARG A 772 -19.68 -17.55 4.33
C ARG A 772 -20.95 -16.82 4.72
N VAL A 773 -20.89 -15.99 5.76
CA VAL A 773 -22.01 -15.15 6.21
C VAL A 773 -21.66 -13.69 5.94
N VAL A 774 -22.55 -13.01 5.22
CA VAL A 774 -22.42 -11.58 4.91
C VAL A 774 -23.50 -10.81 5.66
N TYR A 775 -23.09 -9.76 6.36
CA TYR A 775 -23.96 -8.82 7.06
C TYR A 775 -23.89 -7.47 6.36
N SER A 776 -25.04 -6.92 5.98
CA SER A 776 -25.11 -5.60 5.34
C SER A 776 -26.36 -4.83 5.78
N ASN A 777 -26.20 -3.56 6.13
CA ASN A 777 -27.31 -2.64 6.35
C ASN A 777 -27.25 -1.42 5.41
N GLY A 778 -26.62 -1.59 4.24
CA GLY A 778 -26.27 -0.50 3.34
C GLY A 778 -24.84 -0.03 3.59
N LYS A 779 -24.65 0.92 4.52
CA LYS A 779 -23.32 1.49 4.82
C LYS A 779 -22.37 0.50 5.48
N LEU A 780 -22.82 -0.25 6.50
CA LEU A 780 -21.96 -1.23 7.17
C LEU A 780 -22.03 -2.55 6.41
N VAL A 781 -20.86 -3.07 6.03
CA VAL A 781 -20.72 -4.38 5.39
C VAL A 781 -19.57 -5.13 6.05
N SER A 782 -19.83 -6.38 6.42
CA SER A 782 -18.80 -7.30 6.88
C SER A 782 -19.15 -8.71 6.48
N SER A 783 -18.15 -9.58 6.45
CA SER A 783 -18.34 -11.02 6.34
C SER A 783 -17.53 -11.79 7.37
N GLU A 784 -17.90 -13.06 7.57
CA GLU A 784 -17.10 -14.03 8.32
C GLU A 784 -17.34 -15.44 7.77
N ARG A 785 -16.44 -16.37 8.08
CA ARG A 785 -16.50 -17.79 7.72
C ARG A 785 -16.86 -18.64 8.93
N LEU A 786 -17.77 -19.61 8.78
CA LEU A 786 -18.27 -20.49 9.86
C LEU A 786 -18.14 -21.96 9.49
N LEU A 787 -17.62 -22.76 10.42
CA LEU A 787 -17.52 -24.21 10.26
C LEU A 787 -18.83 -24.88 10.64
N VAL A 788 -19.31 -25.76 9.76
CA VAL A 788 -20.40 -26.68 10.10
C VAL A 788 -19.81 -27.82 10.92
N THR A 789 -20.17 -27.86 12.21
CA THR A 789 -19.66 -28.86 13.16
C THR A 789 -20.59 -30.07 13.27
N THR A 790 -20.09 -31.19 13.78
CA THR A 790 -20.92 -32.37 14.05
C THR A 790 -21.91 -32.09 15.19
N GLY A 791 -23.20 -32.29 14.95
CA GLY A 791 -24.25 -32.08 15.94
C GLY A 791 -24.57 -33.32 16.76
N ALA A 792 -24.91 -33.11 18.05
CA ALA A 792 -25.47 -34.14 18.91
C ALA A 792 -26.94 -34.44 18.55
N ARG A 793 -27.50 -35.55 19.07
CA ARG A 793 -28.92 -35.88 18.90
C ARG A 793 -29.82 -34.74 19.41
N PRO A 794 -30.98 -34.50 18.77
CA PRO A 794 -31.87 -33.41 19.19
C PRO A 794 -32.36 -33.56 20.62
N LYS A 795 -32.63 -32.44 21.28
CA LYS A 795 -33.14 -32.44 22.66
C LYS A 795 -34.60 -32.91 22.69
N GLN A 796 -35.03 -33.49 23.82
CA GLN A 796 -36.44 -33.86 24.02
C GLN A 796 -37.35 -32.62 23.85
N PRO A 797 -38.45 -32.71 23.10
CA PRO A 797 -39.35 -31.57 22.91
C PRO A 797 -40.14 -31.23 24.19
N VAL A 798 -40.42 -29.95 24.37
CA VAL A 798 -41.37 -29.45 25.38
C VAL A 798 -42.75 -29.39 24.75
N VAL A 799 -43.68 -30.22 25.22
CA VAL A 799 -45.03 -30.34 24.65
C VAL A 799 -46.04 -29.68 25.58
N THR A 800 -46.86 -28.78 25.03
CA THR A 800 -48.02 -28.22 25.72
C THR A 800 -49.09 -29.30 25.84
N THR A 801 -49.55 -29.57 27.07
CA THR A 801 -50.54 -30.64 27.33
C THR A 801 -51.83 -30.42 26.53
N PRO A 802 -52.21 -31.31 25.61
CA PRO A 802 -53.44 -31.18 24.84
C PRO A 802 -54.69 -31.40 25.70
N ARG A 803 -55.79 -30.74 25.35
CA ARG A 803 -57.12 -30.97 25.93
C ARG A 803 -57.90 -32.00 25.11
N ALA A 804 -58.88 -32.65 25.73
CA ALA A 804 -59.85 -33.47 25.02
C ALA A 804 -60.47 -32.71 23.83
N ASN A 805 -60.70 -33.42 22.73
CA ASN A 805 -61.20 -32.92 21.44
C ASN A 805 -60.24 -32.00 20.66
N ALA A 806 -59.01 -31.76 21.14
CA ALA A 806 -57.99 -31.07 20.35
C ALA A 806 -57.66 -31.86 19.07
N LYS A 807 -57.39 -31.13 17.98
CA LYS A 807 -56.98 -31.68 16.67
C LYS A 807 -55.52 -31.37 16.33
N GLN A 808 -54.75 -31.02 17.33
CA GLN A 808 -53.35 -30.65 17.19
C GLN A 808 -52.59 -30.83 18.50
N VAL A 809 -51.29 -31.04 18.39
CA VAL A 809 -50.33 -30.98 19.48
C VAL A 809 -49.43 -29.76 19.25
N THR A 810 -49.16 -29.00 20.30
CA THR A 810 -48.32 -27.79 20.23
C THR A 810 -47.18 -27.87 21.22
N GLY A 811 -46.10 -27.14 20.98
CA GLY A 811 -44.96 -27.12 21.88
C GLY A 811 -43.78 -26.35 21.33
N ARG A 812 -42.61 -26.58 21.93
CA ARG A 812 -41.32 -26.05 21.50
C ARG A 812 -40.27 -27.16 21.43
N ALA A 813 -39.37 -27.07 20.46
CA ALA A 813 -38.18 -27.90 20.36
C ALA A 813 -37.10 -27.14 19.57
N ASP A 814 -35.97 -27.80 19.26
CA ASP A 814 -34.93 -27.24 18.39
C ASP A 814 -35.54 -26.85 17.02
N ALA A 815 -35.12 -25.72 16.45
CA ALA A 815 -35.74 -25.16 15.24
C ALA A 815 -35.46 -26.00 13.98
N GLY A 816 -36.41 -25.98 13.03
CA GLY A 816 -36.31 -26.69 11.76
C GLY A 816 -36.28 -28.23 11.83
N MET A 817 -36.67 -28.82 12.95
CA MET A 817 -36.77 -30.27 13.18
C MET A 817 -38.12 -30.84 12.74
N THR A 818 -38.15 -32.15 12.45
CA THR A 818 -39.39 -32.89 12.17
C THR A 818 -40.03 -33.34 13.47
N VAL A 819 -41.29 -32.97 13.71
CA VAL A 819 -42.08 -33.40 14.89
C VAL A 819 -42.92 -34.61 14.53
N ILE A 820 -42.84 -35.67 15.34
CA ILE A 820 -43.65 -36.88 15.18
C ILE A 820 -44.47 -37.12 16.44
N VAL A 821 -45.79 -37.25 16.27
CA VAL A 821 -46.74 -37.57 17.33
C VAL A 821 -47.27 -38.98 17.13
N ARG A 822 -47.15 -39.83 18.15
CA ARG A 822 -47.64 -41.22 18.13
C ARG A 822 -48.64 -41.47 19.25
N ASP A 823 -49.60 -42.35 18.98
CA ASP A 823 -50.53 -42.87 19.99
C ASP A 823 -49.88 -43.95 20.88
N ALA A 824 -50.62 -44.44 21.87
CA ALA A 824 -50.16 -45.51 22.77
C ALA A 824 -49.81 -46.83 22.05
N LYS A 825 -50.32 -47.05 20.83
CA LYS A 825 -49.98 -48.20 19.97
C LYS A 825 -48.78 -47.91 19.05
N ARG A 826 -48.05 -46.82 19.29
CA ARG A 826 -46.90 -46.33 18.51
C ARG A 826 -47.22 -45.95 17.06
N ARG A 827 -48.50 -45.79 16.70
CA ARG A 827 -48.89 -45.36 15.34
C ARG A 827 -48.72 -43.86 15.21
N VAL A 828 -48.16 -43.39 14.09
CA VAL A 828 -48.02 -41.95 13.81
C VAL A 828 -49.41 -41.37 13.55
N ILE A 829 -49.81 -40.41 14.37
CA ILE A 829 -51.10 -39.71 14.26
C ILE A 829 -50.95 -38.23 13.89
N GLY A 830 -49.71 -37.75 13.78
CA GLY A 830 -49.37 -36.42 13.31
C GLY A 830 -47.89 -36.31 12.98
N LYS A 831 -47.58 -35.60 11.90
CA LYS A 831 -46.22 -35.24 11.48
C LYS A 831 -46.22 -33.75 11.11
N GLY A 832 -45.22 -33.01 11.59
CA GLY A 832 -45.08 -31.58 11.31
C GLY A 832 -43.63 -31.14 11.45
N THR A 833 -43.39 -29.84 11.46
CA THR A 833 -42.05 -29.27 11.65
C THR A 833 -42.08 -28.17 12.69
N THR A 834 -40.96 -27.96 13.37
CA THR A 834 -40.75 -26.78 14.22
C THR A 834 -40.43 -25.57 13.34
N GLY A 835 -41.07 -24.44 13.61
CA GLY A 835 -40.77 -23.17 12.96
C GLY A 835 -39.37 -22.63 13.33
N LEU A 836 -39.00 -21.50 12.73
CA LEU A 836 -37.69 -20.87 12.90
C LEU A 836 -37.40 -20.42 14.35
N THR A 837 -38.43 -20.22 15.16
CA THR A 837 -38.35 -19.87 16.59
C THR A 837 -38.45 -21.09 17.51
N GLY A 838 -38.47 -22.30 16.95
CA GLY A 838 -38.59 -23.57 17.68
C GLY A 838 -40.02 -23.95 18.08
N SER A 839 -41.02 -23.09 17.86
CA SER A 839 -42.42 -23.45 18.12
C SER A 839 -42.97 -24.40 17.07
N PHE A 840 -43.78 -25.39 17.47
CA PHE A 840 -44.48 -26.28 16.54
C PHE A 840 -45.98 -26.39 16.83
N VAL A 841 -46.73 -26.63 15.76
CA VAL A 841 -48.14 -27.03 15.77
C VAL A 841 -48.27 -28.21 14.82
N THR A 842 -48.49 -29.39 15.36
CA THR A 842 -48.63 -30.63 14.58
C THR A 842 -50.10 -31.04 14.58
N LYS A 843 -50.75 -30.98 13.41
CA LYS A 843 -52.12 -31.45 13.23
C LYS A 843 -52.20 -32.95 13.50
N THR A 844 -53.29 -33.37 14.15
CA THR A 844 -53.59 -34.76 14.47
C THR A 844 -55.06 -35.05 14.20
N ARG A 845 -55.47 -36.32 14.29
CA ARG A 845 -56.88 -36.63 14.54
C ARG A 845 -57.35 -36.05 15.89
N THR A 846 -58.65 -36.02 16.11
CA THR A 846 -59.25 -35.66 17.41
C THR A 846 -58.68 -36.54 18.53
N LEU A 847 -58.22 -35.89 19.59
CA LEU A 847 -57.60 -36.52 20.76
C LEU A 847 -58.64 -36.80 21.85
N LYS A 848 -58.57 -37.99 22.48
CA LYS A 848 -59.51 -38.40 23.54
C LYS A 848 -58.96 -38.09 24.93
N LYS A 849 -59.84 -37.78 25.89
CA LYS A 849 -59.46 -37.60 27.30
C LYS A 849 -58.74 -38.85 27.82
N GLY A 850 -57.63 -38.67 28.54
CA GLY A 850 -56.82 -39.77 29.09
C GLY A 850 -55.94 -40.51 28.08
N GLU A 851 -55.98 -40.12 26.79
CA GLU A 851 -55.13 -40.71 25.76
C GLU A 851 -53.66 -40.40 26.02
N ARG A 852 -52.79 -41.42 25.94
CA ARG A 852 -51.33 -41.29 26.05
C ARG A 852 -50.72 -41.03 24.68
N LEU A 853 -49.95 -39.96 24.59
CA LEU A 853 -49.22 -39.56 23.39
C LEU A 853 -47.72 -39.60 23.67
N SER A 854 -46.97 -40.03 22.66
CA SER A 854 -45.52 -39.86 22.62
C SER A 854 -45.15 -38.89 21.52
N VAL A 855 -44.33 -37.90 21.85
CA VAL A 855 -43.88 -36.86 20.92
C VAL A 855 -42.37 -36.84 20.93
N HIS A 856 -41.75 -36.99 19.77
CA HIS A 856 -40.31 -36.78 19.60
C HIS A 856 -40.06 -35.92 18.36
N ILE A 857 -38.86 -35.36 18.32
CA ILE A 857 -38.34 -34.70 17.12
C ILE A 857 -37.21 -35.50 16.49
N GLU A 858 -37.08 -35.39 15.18
CA GLU A 858 -36.01 -35.95 14.35
C GLU A 858 -35.28 -34.81 13.62
N ASP A 859 -33.95 -34.88 13.58
CA ASP A 859 -33.15 -33.98 12.76
C ASP A 859 -33.15 -34.36 11.28
N ALA A 860 -32.48 -33.55 10.44
CA ALA A 860 -32.37 -33.80 9.01
C ALA A 860 -31.65 -35.10 8.65
N LYS A 861 -30.89 -35.70 9.59
CA LYS A 861 -30.25 -37.02 9.43
C LYS A 861 -31.12 -38.16 9.96
N GLY A 862 -32.35 -37.88 10.40
CA GLY A 862 -33.27 -38.86 10.98
C GLY A 862 -32.92 -39.28 12.41
N ARG A 863 -32.00 -38.58 13.09
CA ARG A 863 -31.65 -38.91 14.48
C ARG A 863 -32.75 -38.38 15.40
N ALA A 864 -33.37 -39.29 16.15
CA ALA A 864 -34.46 -38.98 17.06
C ALA A 864 -33.97 -38.49 18.43
N SER A 865 -34.69 -37.52 18.98
CA SER A 865 -34.66 -37.14 20.40
C SER A 865 -35.30 -38.19 21.31
N GLN A 866 -35.09 -38.05 22.61
CA GLN A 866 -35.87 -38.79 23.61
C GLN A 866 -37.36 -38.44 23.50
N MET A 867 -38.24 -39.45 23.64
CA MET A 867 -39.69 -39.26 23.52
C MET A 867 -40.26 -38.54 24.74
N LYS A 868 -41.06 -37.49 24.53
CA LYS A 868 -41.87 -36.85 25.57
C LYS A 868 -43.23 -37.54 25.65
N GLN A 869 -43.54 -38.11 26.81
CA GLN A 869 -44.86 -38.68 27.11
C GLN A 869 -45.81 -37.60 27.61
N VAL A 870 -47.04 -37.57 27.11
CA VAL A 870 -48.07 -36.60 27.49
C VAL A 870 -49.43 -37.31 27.60
N ILE A 871 -50.20 -36.97 28.63
CA ILE A 871 -51.58 -37.45 28.78
C ILE A 871 -52.53 -36.32 28.44
N VAL A 872 -53.49 -36.58 27.54
CA VAL A 872 -54.52 -35.62 27.15
C VAL A 872 -55.45 -35.35 28.33
N LYS A 873 -55.59 -34.07 28.71
CA LYS A 873 -56.41 -33.62 29.85
C LYS A 873 -57.91 -33.52 29.54
#